data_AF-A0A2M7UTZ9-F1
#
_entry.id   AF-A0A2M7UTZ9-F1
#
_cell.length_a   1.000
_cell.length_b   1.000
_cell.length_c   1.000
_cell.angle_alpha   90.00
_cell.angle_beta   90.00
_cell.angle_gamma   90.00
#
_symmetry.space_group_name_H-M   'P 1'
#
loop_
_entity.id
_entity.type
_entity.pdbx_description
1 polymer ?
#
loop_
_entity_poly.entity_id
_entity_poly.type
_entity_poly.pdbx_seq_one_letter_code
_entity_poly.pdbx_strand_id
1 'polypeptide(L)'
;LRIKRIFQKTKGSHGLFMKIMKPVTVPFWLPPKVGWQVAKFGVKMAKKPIGKFILKPQEKVVNGIKTEDFKKMMVAAAKKIVVHQEEINKINVFPVADKDTGYNLAATLLGIEGTISQRNYQTLRELTKDIKEAAMINARGNAGMIYTGYLIEVLDRVKHLETIDAFHLALAMRRGIKAARSSIAEPVEGTILDTVKAAGERAYEVAKFKDPALGKQEKNIIKMLEEAQKSSDIALKETKEKLQVLKENDVVDAGALGFVKILEAWVESLKGVEVASPIFSPETEEKLKYRVEEDKSSSSPFAAARVYEVVLSFRKNKEISAEDLKNELSSLGDSLEILELEDKIKLHIHTNEPELVREKFRHLPEFESRVEELLCSSSPFAAARAIEDMEHSGLAGDESKDSSSPTRAQRRVEKNRMFFDSPRRALGLVVDEVSDLPKEFLEKYNIEEVPFTTRFPDGEFITSKEDIYQKMKEALATGRHLPTTAAPSFKNFLSVYQNALKNFEKILVITISSKLSGAYSSARIARSVFKKPEKLDIFVFDCFTAEVGEGLAAIKTQELISQGKTTEEIVEKLKEFCPKITLLACIDDFKYVVRGGRVRLPKIFIGPTSFIQKLGIRFLVGLKNGKVKFFGASLGKDKARILAEEIDLQRRGGAIQVAIAHADNLKEAQKLKTELEKRPQIKVLYISSVSPVVATHTGPGALLAAFHPIDK
;
A
#
# COMPACT_ATOMS: atom_id res chain seq x y z
N LEU A 1 -33.20 46.20 38.39
CA LEU A 1 -32.25 45.91 39.51
C LEU A 1 -32.68 44.77 40.45
N ARG A 2 -33.96 44.64 40.86
CA ARG A 2 -34.39 43.65 41.90
C ARG A 2 -34.03 42.17 41.63
N ILE A 3 -33.96 41.74 40.36
CA ILE A 3 -33.60 40.36 39.95
C ILE A 3 -32.12 40.02 40.27
N LYS A 4 -31.21 41.00 40.26
CA LYS A 4 -29.75 40.75 40.38
C LYS A 4 -29.31 40.25 41.77
N ARG A 5 -30.17 40.32 42.79
CA ARG A 5 -29.93 39.77 44.14
C ARG A 5 -30.30 38.29 44.30
N ILE A 6 -31.11 37.71 43.41
CA ILE A 6 -31.51 36.29 43.48
C ILE A 6 -30.36 35.39 43.01
N PHE A 7 -29.69 35.77 41.92
CA PHE A 7 -28.58 35.02 41.30
C PHE A 7 -27.25 35.01 42.08
N GLN A 8 -27.18 35.62 43.27
CA GLN A 8 -25.98 35.60 44.12
C GLN A 8 -26.09 34.70 45.37
N LYS A 9 -27.22 34.00 45.58
CA LYS A 9 -27.46 33.22 46.83
C LYS A 9 -27.52 31.69 46.68
N THR A 10 -27.15 31.15 45.51
CA THR A 10 -27.15 29.69 45.23
C THR A 10 -25.83 29.20 44.61
N LYS A 11 -24.70 29.49 45.26
CA LYS A 11 -23.50 28.65 45.18
C LYS A 11 -23.43 27.78 46.44
N GLY A 12 -23.55 26.46 46.30
CA GLY A 12 -23.22 25.51 47.38
C GLY A 12 -24.28 24.48 47.76
N SER A 13 -24.60 23.56 46.85
CA SER A 13 -25.13 22.23 47.20
C SER A 13 -24.97 21.28 46.01
N HIS A 14 -24.41 20.09 46.22
CA HIS A 14 -24.36 19.03 45.20
C HIS A 14 -25.66 18.21 45.19
N GLY A 15 -25.97 17.62 44.04
CA GLY A 15 -26.74 16.38 43.99
C GLY A 15 -28.20 16.47 43.54
N LEU A 16 -28.56 15.51 42.68
CA LEU A 16 -29.79 14.73 42.72
C LEU A 16 -31.14 15.47 42.82
N PHE A 17 -31.85 15.61 41.69
CA PHE A 17 -33.03 14.74 41.46
C PHE A 17 -33.43 14.65 39.98
N MET A 18 -34.42 13.81 39.69
CA MET A 18 -34.74 13.28 38.37
C MET A 18 -36.21 13.54 37.99
N LYS A 19 -36.51 13.57 36.68
CA LYS A 19 -37.80 13.23 36.04
C LYS A 19 -39.03 14.16 36.23
N ILE A 20 -39.92 14.04 35.23
CA ILE A 20 -41.36 14.37 35.20
C ILE A 20 -41.76 15.85 35.37
N MET A 21 -42.34 16.41 34.30
CA MET A 21 -43.66 17.04 34.38
C MET A 21 -44.50 16.67 33.15
N LYS A 22 -45.72 16.17 33.38
CA LYS A 22 -46.81 16.19 32.38
C LYS A 22 -47.42 17.60 32.34
N PRO A 23 -48.08 18.03 31.25
CA PRO A 23 -48.75 19.32 31.23
C PRO A 23 -49.93 19.34 32.21
N VAL A 24 -49.96 20.30 33.12
CA VAL A 24 -51.13 20.64 33.93
C VAL A 24 -51.80 21.85 33.29
N THR A 25 -52.94 21.63 32.62
CA THR A 25 -53.77 22.71 32.07
C THR A 25 -54.61 23.34 33.17
N VAL A 26 -54.38 24.63 33.44
CA VAL A 26 -55.27 25.47 34.27
C VAL A 26 -55.76 26.64 33.40
N PRO A 27 -57.07 26.80 33.17
CA PRO A 27 -57.59 27.87 32.34
C PRO A 27 -57.67 29.18 33.14
N PHE A 28 -56.90 30.20 32.74
CA PHE A 28 -57.06 31.56 33.26
C PHE A 28 -57.70 32.47 32.20
N TRP A 29 -58.89 32.97 32.53
CA TRP A 29 -59.72 33.78 31.63
C TRP A 29 -59.20 35.22 31.60
N LEU A 30 -58.52 35.61 30.52
CA LEU A 30 -57.98 36.96 30.34
C LEU A 30 -58.97 37.88 29.61
N PRO A 31 -59.16 39.14 30.04
CA PRO A 31 -60.09 40.07 29.40
C PRO A 31 -59.76 40.33 27.91
N PRO A 32 -60.77 40.53 27.03
CA PRO A 32 -60.55 40.64 25.57
C PRO A 32 -59.50 41.68 25.14
N LYS A 33 -59.43 42.82 25.85
CA LYS A 33 -58.45 43.89 25.58
C LYS A 33 -57.00 43.47 25.85
N VAL A 34 -56.76 42.53 26.77
CA VAL A 34 -55.41 41.97 27.05
C VAL A 34 -55.06 40.91 26.01
N GLY A 35 -56.00 40.01 25.69
CA GLY A 35 -55.81 38.97 24.68
C GLY A 35 -55.37 39.51 23.31
N TRP A 36 -55.96 40.63 22.87
CA TRP A 36 -55.59 41.25 21.59
C TRP A 36 -54.20 41.89 21.59
N GLN A 37 -53.73 42.43 22.73
CA GLN A 37 -52.36 42.95 22.86
C GLN A 37 -51.33 41.80 22.89
N VAL A 38 -51.63 40.71 23.60
CA VAL A 38 -50.78 39.49 23.61
C VAL A 38 -50.70 38.88 22.21
N ALA A 39 -51.83 38.79 21.49
CA ALA A 39 -51.87 38.33 20.10
C ALA A 39 -51.03 39.22 19.17
N LYS A 40 -51.16 40.56 19.28
CA LYS A 40 -50.30 41.50 18.51
C LYS A 40 -48.82 41.36 18.85
N PHE A 41 -48.46 41.10 20.12
CA PHE A 41 -47.08 40.85 20.51
C PHE A 41 -46.55 39.54 19.93
N GLY A 42 -47.34 38.47 19.98
CA GLY A 42 -47.02 37.18 19.36
C GLY A 42 -46.78 37.28 17.85
N VAL A 43 -47.69 37.93 17.12
CA VAL A 43 -47.54 38.15 15.66
C VAL A 43 -46.33 39.04 15.33
N LYS A 44 -46.01 40.03 16.18
CA LYS A 44 -44.84 40.90 15.98
C LYS A 44 -43.51 40.23 16.36
N MET A 45 -43.53 39.20 17.20
CA MET A 45 -42.39 38.31 17.46
C MET A 45 -42.21 37.30 16.32
N ALA A 46 -43.30 36.68 15.85
CA ALA A 46 -43.28 35.71 14.75
C ALA A 46 -42.87 36.31 13.37
N LYS A 47 -43.04 37.62 13.18
CA LYS A 47 -42.61 38.34 11.96
C LYS A 47 -41.24 39.02 12.05
N LYS A 48 -40.50 38.88 13.16
CA LYS A 48 -39.05 39.09 13.11
C LYS A 48 -38.40 37.82 12.58
N PRO A 49 -37.36 37.90 11.73
CA PRO A 49 -36.49 36.74 11.55
C PRO A 49 -35.91 36.41 12.92
N ILE A 50 -36.26 35.23 13.45
CA ILE A 50 -35.50 34.63 14.55
C ILE A 50 -34.17 34.20 13.92
N GLY A 51 -33.29 35.18 13.74
CA GLY A 51 -31.91 34.93 13.35
C GLY A 51 -31.38 33.88 14.32
N LYS A 52 -30.98 32.73 13.78
CA LYS A 52 -30.63 31.56 14.59
C LYS A 52 -29.67 32.04 15.68
N PHE A 53 -30.07 31.90 16.94
CA PHE A 53 -29.11 31.80 18.02
C PHE A 53 -28.36 30.49 17.78
N ILE A 54 -27.38 30.57 16.88
CA ILE A 54 -26.33 29.59 16.72
C ILE A 54 -25.60 29.67 18.05
N LEU A 55 -26.03 28.79 18.97
CA LEU A 55 -25.16 28.27 20.01
C LEU A 55 -23.88 27.88 19.28
N LYS A 56 -22.81 28.71 19.43
CA LYS A 56 -21.50 28.35 18.90
C LYS A 56 -21.24 26.93 19.38
N PRO A 57 -21.03 25.94 18.47
CA PRO A 57 -20.90 24.55 18.88
C PRO A 57 -19.84 24.49 19.97
N GLN A 58 -20.16 23.86 21.10
CA GLN A 58 -19.24 23.86 22.24
C GLN A 58 -17.92 23.26 21.78
N GLU A 59 -16.89 24.10 21.84
CA GLU A 59 -15.59 23.85 21.27
C GLU A 59 -15.00 22.61 21.94
N LYS A 60 -14.82 21.53 21.16
CA LYS A 60 -14.44 20.23 21.72
C LYS A 60 -13.06 20.35 22.37
N VAL A 61 -12.98 19.98 23.65
CA VAL A 61 -11.74 20.01 24.43
C VAL A 61 -11.18 18.60 24.57
N VAL A 62 -10.00 18.37 24.02
CA VAL A 62 -9.24 17.12 24.17
C VAL A 62 -7.93 17.46 24.89
N ASN A 63 -7.82 17.10 26.17
CA ASN A 63 -6.64 17.37 26.98
C ASN A 63 -5.62 16.21 27.01
N GLY A 64 -5.96 15.06 26.42
CA GLY A 64 -5.13 13.87 26.37
C GLY A 64 -5.63 12.87 25.33
N ILE A 65 -4.71 12.28 24.57
CA ILE A 65 -4.93 11.24 23.55
C ILE A 65 -4.60 9.88 24.17
N LYS A 66 -5.47 8.88 24.02
CA LYS A 66 -5.20 7.47 24.39
C LYS A 66 -4.73 6.65 23.18
N THR A 67 -4.28 5.42 23.41
CA THR A 67 -3.89 4.45 22.37
C THR A 67 -4.88 4.39 21.19
N GLU A 68 -6.17 4.28 21.48
CA GLU A 68 -7.23 4.17 20.47
C GLU A 68 -7.51 5.49 19.74
N ASP A 69 -7.32 6.64 20.40
CA ASP A 69 -7.46 7.95 19.75
C ASP A 69 -6.29 8.20 18.78
N PHE A 70 -5.07 7.81 19.18
CA PHE A 70 -3.88 7.89 18.33
C PHE A 70 -3.98 6.92 17.13
N LYS A 71 -4.49 5.70 17.34
CA LYS A 71 -4.81 4.76 16.24
C LYS A 71 -5.76 5.40 15.23
N LYS A 72 -6.83 6.06 15.70
CA LYS A 72 -7.79 6.78 14.82
C LYS A 72 -7.14 7.90 14.04
N MET A 73 -6.27 8.71 14.66
CA MET A 73 -5.51 9.78 13.98
C MET A 73 -4.66 9.22 12.82
N MET A 74 -3.97 8.08 13.02
CA MET A 74 -3.16 7.45 11.98
C MET A 74 -4.01 6.87 10.83
N VAL A 75 -5.14 6.21 11.15
CA VAL A 75 -6.09 5.71 10.14
C VAL A 75 -6.76 6.85 9.37
N ALA A 76 -7.06 7.98 10.05
CA ALA A 76 -7.59 9.18 9.43
C ALA A 76 -6.59 9.82 8.45
N ALA A 77 -5.31 9.92 8.83
CA ALA A 77 -4.24 10.42 7.95
C ALA A 77 -4.10 9.55 6.68
N ALA A 78 -4.10 8.22 6.82
CA ALA A 78 -4.06 7.31 5.67
C ALA A 78 -5.24 7.51 4.71
N LYS A 79 -6.47 7.65 5.23
CA LYS A 79 -7.66 7.96 4.43
C LYS A 79 -7.53 9.31 3.72
N LYS A 80 -7.10 10.36 4.43
CA LYS A 80 -6.97 11.73 3.88
C LYS A 80 -5.97 11.78 2.73
N ILE A 81 -4.82 11.10 2.85
CA ILE A 81 -3.85 11.04 1.74
C ILE A 81 -4.39 10.26 0.54
N VAL A 82 -5.11 9.15 0.72
CA VAL A 82 -5.80 8.48 -0.41
C VAL A 82 -6.82 9.38 -1.11
N VAL A 83 -7.50 10.27 -0.37
CA VAL A 83 -8.42 11.26 -0.95
C VAL A 83 -7.68 12.29 -1.81
N HIS A 84 -6.53 12.78 -1.34
CA HIS A 84 -5.77 13.86 -1.97
C HIS A 84 -4.60 13.40 -2.85
N GLN A 85 -4.35 12.09 -3.02
CA GLN A 85 -3.17 11.58 -3.75
C GLN A 85 -3.07 12.12 -5.18
N GLU A 86 -4.20 12.25 -5.90
CA GLU A 86 -4.23 12.79 -7.27
C GLU A 86 -3.97 14.31 -7.31
N GLU A 87 -4.39 15.04 -6.29
CA GLU A 87 -4.14 16.48 -6.13
C GLU A 87 -2.63 16.71 -5.88
N ILE A 88 -2.03 15.90 -5.01
CA ILE A 88 -0.60 15.89 -4.70
C ILE A 88 0.23 15.48 -5.94
N ASN A 89 -0.15 14.42 -6.64
CA ASN A 89 0.54 13.97 -7.86
C ASN A 89 0.50 15.02 -8.98
N LYS A 90 -0.62 15.75 -9.11
CA LYS A 90 -0.82 16.76 -10.15
C LYS A 90 0.13 17.97 -10.01
N ILE A 91 0.60 18.25 -8.80
CA ILE A 91 1.53 19.37 -8.51
C ILE A 91 2.99 18.91 -8.35
N ASN A 92 3.30 17.63 -8.53
CA ASN A 92 4.68 17.15 -8.42
C ASN A 92 5.53 17.56 -9.63
N VAL A 93 6.53 18.40 -9.38
CA VAL A 93 7.49 18.90 -10.38
C VAL A 93 8.95 18.87 -9.89
N PHE A 94 9.24 18.24 -8.74
CA PHE A 94 10.57 18.20 -8.13
C PHE A 94 10.71 17.01 -7.15
N PRO A 95 11.86 16.30 -7.10
CA PRO A 95 13.05 16.46 -7.94
C PRO A 95 12.88 15.90 -9.36
N VAL A 96 11.93 14.98 -9.55
CA VAL A 96 11.56 14.40 -10.85
C VAL A 96 10.04 14.44 -11.01
N ALA A 97 9.55 14.40 -12.25
CA ALA A 97 8.13 14.60 -12.62
C ALA A 97 7.32 13.29 -12.71
N ASP A 98 7.60 12.32 -11.84
CA ASP A 98 7.10 10.92 -11.86
C ASP A 98 5.58 10.79 -11.61
N LYS A 99 4.96 11.89 -11.15
CA LYS A 99 3.53 11.99 -10.76
C LYS A 99 3.11 10.92 -9.73
N ASP A 100 3.96 10.62 -8.76
CA ASP A 100 3.72 9.55 -7.79
C ASP A 100 3.89 9.91 -6.30
N THR A 101 4.31 11.14 -5.96
CA THR A 101 4.53 11.61 -4.57
C THR A 101 3.34 11.30 -3.65
N GLY A 102 2.12 11.52 -4.16
CA GLY A 102 0.87 11.22 -3.46
C GLY A 102 0.62 9.72 -3.35
N TYR A 103 0.94 8.93 -4.37
CA TYR A 103 0.85 7.46 -4.31
C TYR A 103 1.86 6.84 -3.35
N ASN A 104 3.08 7.38 -3.28
CA ASN A 104 4.14 6.91 -2.40
C ASN A 104 3.86 7.25 -0.93
N LEU A 105 3.36 8.46 -0.65
CA LEU A 105 2.87 8.83 0.68
C LEU A 105 1.61 8.01 1.07
N ALA A 106 0.69 7.77 0.12
CA ALA A 106 -0.47 6.91 0.32
C ALA A 106 -0.06 5.46 0.67
N ALA A 107 0.85 4.86 -0.11
CA ALA A 107 1.35 3.50 0.13
C ALA A 107 2.04 3.37 1.50
N THR A 108 2.83 4.38 1.89
CA THR A 108 3.49 4.48 3.20
C THR A 108 2.45 4.43 4.33
N LEU A 109 1.42 5.27 4.27
CA LEU A 109 0.37 5.34 5.29
C LEU A 109 -0.62 4.16 5.26
N LEU A 110 -0.88 3.56 4.10
CA LEU A 110 -1.75 2.39 3.95
C LEU A 110 -1.10 1.11 4.47
N GLY A 111 0.24 1.01 4.40
CA GLY A 111 0.99 -0.04 5.10
C GLY A 111 0.83 0.03 6.62
N ILE A 112 0.80 1.24 7.18
CA ILE A 112 0.50 1.49 8.59
C ILE A 112 -0.97 1.11 8.90
N GLU A 113 -1.93 1.62 8.12
CA GLU A 113 -3.37 1.32 8.24
C GLU A 113 -3.64 -0.19 8.26
N GLY A 114 -3.15 -0.91 7.24
CA GLY A 114 -3.36 -2.34 7.10
C GLY A 114 -2.75 -3.17 8.23
N THR A 115 -1.72 -2.63 8.92
CA THR A 115 -1.12 -3.26 10.09
C THR A 115 -1.96 -3.02 11.35
N ILE A 116 -2.38 -1.77 11.61
CA ILE A 116 -2.97 -1.37 12.89
C ILE A 116 -4.50 -1.50 12.97
N SER A 117 -5.23 -1.34 11.85
CA SER A 117 -6.70 -1.23 11.88
C SER A 117 -7.38 -2.43 12.52
N GLN A 118 -6.97 -3.64 12.15
CA GLN A 118 -7.55 -4.91 12.62
C GLN A 118 -6.94 -5.44 13.93
N ARG A 119 -6.01 -4.69 14.55
CA ARG A 119 -5.36 -5.07 15.82
C ARG A 119 -5.90 -4.22 16.98
N ASN A 120 -6.05 -4.85 18.14
CA ASN A 120 -6.34 -4.17 19.40
C ASN A 120 -5.04 -4.02 20.19
N TYR A 121 -4.82 -2.84 20.76
CA TYR A 121 -3.60 -2.48 21.48
C TYR A 121 -3.94 -2.06 22.91
N GLN A 122 -3.22 -2.57 23.90
CA GLN A 122 -3.43 -2.19 25.30
C GLN A 122 -2.67 -0.90 25.61
N THR A 123 -1.49 -0.72 25.03
CA THR A 123 -0.57 0.38 25.33
C THR A 123 -0.11 1.13 24.08
N LEU A 124 0.27 2.41 24.26
CA LEU A 124 0.95 3.19 23.22
C LEU A 124 2.29 2.55 22.82
N ARG A 125 2.96 1.78 23.69
CA ARG A 125 4.21 1.05 23.36
C ARG A 125 4.01 0.02 22.25
N GLU A 126 2.93 -0.77 22.32
CA GLU A 126 2.62 -1.78 21.31
C GLU A 126 2.21 -1.13 19.98
N LEU A 127 1.31 -0.13 20.03
CA LEU A 127 0.84 0.58 18.85
C LEU A 127 1.99 1.31 18.13
N THR A 128 2.80 2.07 18.88
CA THR A 128 3.96 2.78 18.30
C THR A 128 4.97 1.83 17.67
N LYS A 129 5.22 0.65 18.28
CA LYS A 129 6.09 -0.38 17.70
C LYS A 129 5.56 -0.86 16.34
N ASP A 130 4.29 -1.30 16.29
CA ASP A 130 3.68 -1.77 15.05
C ASP A 130 3.65 -0.68 13.96
N ILE A 131 3.40 0.58 14.33
CA ILE A 131 3.48 1.71 13.38
C ILE A 131 4.91 1.90 12.86
N LYS A 132 5.94 1.89 13.73
CA LYS A 132 7.34 2.06 13.29
C LYS A 132 7.78 0.94 12.35
N GLU A 133 7.47 -0.33 12.68
CA GLU A 133 7.78 -1.47 11.80
C GLU A 133 7.05 -1.35 10.46
N ALA A 134 5.75 -1.05 10.47
CA ALA A 134 4.97 -0.88 9.25
C ALA A 134 5.44 0.31 8.39
N ALA A 135 5.79 1.44 9.01
CA ALA A 135 6.30 2.62 8.32
C ALA A 135 7.65 2.34 7.67
N MET A 136 8.60 1.75 8.40
CA MET A 136 9.91 1.35 7.85
C MET A 136 9.75 0.42 6.64
N ILE A 137 8.88 -0.58 6.72
CA ILE A 137 8.62 -1.50 5.58
C ILE A 137 8.04 -0.73 4.38
N ASN A 138 7.02 0.11 4.59
CA ASN A 138 6.21 0.67 3.50
C ASN A 138 6.63 2.06 3.00
N ALA A 139 7.57 2.74 3.66
CA ALA A 139 8.11 4.03 3.18
C ALA A 139 8.64 3.93 1.74
N ARG A 140 8.23 4.87 0.88
CA ARG A 140 8.62 4.98 -0.54
C ARG A 140 8.71 6.45 -0.94
N GLY A 141 9.62 6.76 -1.86
CA GLY A 141 9.88 8.12 -2.34
C GLY A 141 10.31 9.10 -1.24
N ASN A 142 10.85 10.23 -1.64
CA ASN A 142 11.49 11.19 -0.73
C ASN A 142 10.49 11.66 0.34
N ALA A 143 9.28 12.08 -0.06
CA ALA A 143 8.23 12.53 0.88
C ALA A 143 7.79 11.45 1.87
N GLY A 144 7.70 10.17 1.45
CA GLY A 144 7.32 9.05 2.31
C GLY A 144 8.45 8.64 3.27
N MET A 145 9.71 8.72 2.83
CA MET A 145 10.89 8.55 3.68
C MET A 145 10.98 9.66 4.73
N ILE A 146 10.89 10.93 4.33
CA ILE A 146 10.96 12.10 5.24
C ILE A 146 9.83 12.06 6.29
N TYR A 147 8.60 11.78 5.86
CA TYR A 147 7.47 11.62 6.79
C TYR A 147 7.68 10.45 7.75
N THR A 148 8.28 9.34 7.29
CA THR A 148 8.60 8.20 8.16
C THR A 148 9.68 8.54 9.19
N GLY A 149 10.73 9.27 8.80
CA GLY A 149 11.77 9.75 9.72
C GLY A 149 11.21 10.69 10.79
N TYR A 150 10.37 11.65 10.38
CA TYR A 150 9.59 12.49 11.29
C TYR A 150 8.75 11.65 12.26
N LEU A 151 7.95 10.72 11.73
CA LEU A 151 6.99 9.93 12.50
C LEU A 151 7.68 9.01 13.50
N ILE A 152 8.80 8.38 13.15
CA ILE A 152 9.58 7.50 14.06
C ILE A 152 10.01 8.25 15.32
N GLU A 153 10.61 9.44 15.19
CA GLU A 153 11.03 10.26 16.33
C GLU A 153 9.82 10.76 17.14
N VAL A 154 8.71 11.11 16.50
CA VAL A 154 7.45 11.46 17.20
C VAL A 154 6.96 10.28 18.07
N LEU A 155 6.91 9.08 17.49
CA LEU A 155 6.47 7.86 18.16
C LEU A 155 7.40 7.48 19.32
N ASP A 156 8.72 7.61 19.14
CA ASP A 156 9.72 7.31 20.17
C ASP A 156 9.71 8.26 21.37
N ARG A 157 9.10 9.46 21.24
CA ARG A 157 8.85 10.37 22.37
C ARG A 157 7.56 10.06 23.13
N VAL A 158 6.59 9.37 22.52
CA VAL A 158 5.28 9.07 23.15
C VAL A 158 5.09 7.60 23.56
N LYS A 159 5.94 6.68 23.09
CA LYS A 159 5.87 5.21 23.34
C LYS A 159 5.89 4.75 24.82
N HIS A 160 6.07 5.65 25.78
CA HIS A 160 6.11 5.35 27.21
C HIS A 160 5.07 6.11 28.04
N LEU A 161 4.19 6.87 27.37
CA LEU A 161 3.08 7.57 28.02
C LEU A 161 1.83 6.68 28.05
N GLU A 162 0.99 6.84 29.07
CA GLU A 162 -0.37 6.25 29.09
C GLU A 162 -1.37 7.12 28.31
N THR A 163 -1.18 8.44 28.37
CA THR A 163 -1.93 9.45 27.62
C THR A 163 -0.99 10.55 27.14
N ILE A 164 -1.21 11.03 25.91
CA ILE A 164 -0.37 12.09 25.31
C ILE A 164 -1.12 13.43 25.46
N ASP A 165 -0.57 14.36 26.25
CA ASP A 165 -1.10 15.72 26.35
C ASP A 165 -0.55 16.66 25.25
N ALA A 166 -1.04 17.90 25.22
CA ALA A 166 -0.65 18.90 24.23
C ALA A 166 0.85 19.24 24.25
N PHE A 167 1.49 19.28 25.43
CA PHE A 167 2.92 19.58 25.56
C PHE A 167 3.78 18.40 25.10
N HIS A 168 3.41 17.18 25.48
CA HIS A 168 4.11 15.97 25.05
C HIS A 168 4.01 15.75 23.55
N LEU A 169 2.83 15.93 22.94
CA LEU A 169 2.67 15.84 21.49
C LEU A 169 3.47 16.94 20.77
N ALA A 170 3.37 18.19 21.21
CA ALA A 170 4.09 19.30 20.59
C ALA A 170 5.62 19.17 20.73
N LEU A 171 6.13 18.68 21.87
CA LEU A 171 7.55 18.37 22.05
C LEU A 171 8.00 17.23 21.12
N ALA A 172 7.17 16.20 20.93
CA ALA A 172 7.43 15.12 19.99
C ALA A 172 7.49 15.66 18.54
N MET A 173 6.49 16.45 18.12
CA MET A 173 6.46 17.11 16.81
C MET A 173 7.71 17.97 16.58
N ARG A 174 8.11 18.79 17.57
CA ARG A 174 9.32 19.63 17.47
C ARG A 174 10.61 18.80 17.37
N ARG A 175 10.68 17.66 18.04
CA ARG A 175 11.83 16.76 17.92
C ARG A 175 11.89 16.10 16.53
N GLY A 176 10.74 15.71 15.99
CA GLY A 176 10.60 15.16 14.64
C GLY A 176 11.18 16.04 13.54
N ILE A 177 11.25 17.37 13.72
CA ILE A 177 11.88 18.30 12.76
C ILE A 177 13.34 17.89 12.47
N LYS A 178 14.14 17.54 13.50
CA LYS A 178 15.53 17.12 13.28
C LYS A 178 15.57 15.79 12.54
N ALA A 179 14.73 14.82 12.92
CA ALA A 179 14.70 13.50 12.28
C ALA A 179 14.30 13.59 10.79
N ALA A 180 13.31 14.41 10.45
CA ALA A 180 12.90 14.70 9.07
C ALA A 180 14.04 15.29 8.23
N ARG A 181 14.77 16.27 8.78
CA ARG A 181 15.93 16.87 8.11
C ARG A 181 17.09 15.87 7.99
N SER A 182 17.32 15.06 9.03
CA SER A 182 18.38 14.05 9.06
C SER A 182 18.07 12.80 8.24
N SER A 183 16.84 12.58 7.77
CA SER A 183 16.52 11.43 6.89
C SER A 183 16.91 11.62 5.42
N ILE A 184 17.36 12.82 5.00
CA ILE A 184 17.91 13.11 3.67
C ILE A 184 19.41 13.37 3.80
N ALA A 185 20.19 13.09 2.75
CA ALA A 185 21.56 13.57 2.62
C ALA A 185 21.62 15.09 2.41
N GLU A 186 20.81 15.62 1.48
CA GLU A 186 20.78 17.04 1.08
C GLU A 186 19.42 17.68 1.38
N PRO A 187 19.25 18.39 2.52
CA PRO A 187 17.95 18.94 2.92
C PRO A 187 17.64 20.27 2.23
N VAL A 188 16.69 20.24 1.29
CA VAL A 188 16.24 21.41 0.50
C VAL A 188 15.16 22.20 1.26
N GLU A 189 15.40 23.50 1.52
CA GLU A 189 14.37 24.44 2.02
C GLU A 189 13.33 24.73 0.93
N GLY A 190 12.11 25.10 1.31
CA GLY A 190 10.98 25.24 0.38
C GLY A 190 10.32 23.90 0.03
N THR A 191 10.49 22.88 0.85
CA THR A 191 9.86 21.55 0.70
C THR A 191 9.01 21.19 1.91
N ILE A 192 8.55 19.94 2.00
CA ILE A 192 7.97 19.28 3.17
C ILE A 192 8.67 19.65 4.49
N LEU A 193 10.00 19.83 4.47
CA LEU A 193 10.79 20.21 5.65
C LEU A 193 10.32 21.53 6.29
N ASP A 194 9.93 22.53 5.49
CA ASP A 194 9.40 23.81 5.97
C ASP A 194 8.07 23.61 6.69
N THR A 195 7.17 22.82 6.11
CA THR A 195 5.85 22.56 6.70
C THR A 195 5.92 21.74 7.99
N VAL A 196 6.85 20.79 8.07
CA VAL A 196 7.20 20.03 9.28
C VAL A 196 7.77 20.95 10.36
N LYS A 197 8.72 21.83 9.99
CA LYS A 197 9.33 22.81 10.89
C LYS A 197 8.30 23.77 11.46
N ALA A 198 7.55 24.46 10.60
CA ALA A 198 6.53 25.43 10.98
C ALA A 198 5.48 24.83 11.94
N ALA A 199 4.96 23.65 11.61
CA ALA A 199 4.02 22.94 12.47
C ALA A 199 4.63 22.57 13.82
N GLY A 200 5.84 22.00 13.85
CA GLY A 200 6.50 21.56 15.09
C GLY A 200 6.94 22.71 15.99
N GLU A 201 7.36 23.85 15.43
CA GLU A 201 7.71 25.04 16.20
C GLU A 201 6.47 25.74 16.77
N ARG A 202 5.44 26.01 15.95
CA ARG A 202 4.19 26.65 16.41
C ARG A 202 3.43 25.79 17.42
N ALA A 203 3.38 24.47 17.21
CA ALA A 203 2.84 23.52 18.19
C ALA A 203 3.49 23.69 19.57
N TYR A 204 4.83 23.75 19.59
CA TYR A 204 5.61 23.82 20.81
C TYR A 204 5.51 25.18 21.52
N GLU A 205 5.42 26.28 20.77
CA GLU A 205 5.13 27.61 21.33
C GLU A 205 3.80 27.62 22.09
N VAL A 206 2.72 27.21 21.41
CA VAL A 206 1.34 27.20 21.93
C VAL A 206 1.18 26.26 23.14
N ALA A 207 1.89 25.13 23.14
CA ALA A 207 1.81 24.13 24.20
C ALA A 207 2.79 24.35 25.37
N LYS A 208 3.80 25.21 25.24
CA LYS A 208 4.78 25.51 26.30
C LYS A 208 4.59 26.88 26.92
N PHE A 209 4.42 27.92 26.11
CA PHE A 209 4.47 29.31 26.55
C PHE A 209 3.08 29.89 26.73
N LYS A 210 3.03 31.03 27.42
CA LYS A 210 1.94 31.98 27.24
C LYS A 210 2.21 32.70 25.92
N ASP A 211 1.55 32.28 24.85
CA ASP A 211 1.43 33.13 23.66
C ASP A 211 0.87 34.50 24.13
N PRO A 212 1.49 35.65 23.76
CA PRO A 212 1.06 36.97 24.21
C PRO A 212 -0.41 37.29 23.92
N ALA A 213 -1.01 36.67 22.89
CA ALA A 213 -2.42 36.82 22.54
C ALA A 213 -3.35 35.80 23.25
N LEU A 214 -2.84 34.66 23.73
CA LEU A 214 -3.64 33.62 24.40
C LEU A 214 -3.50 33.60 25.93
N GLY A 215 -2.42 34.18 26.48
CA GLY A 215 -2.23 34.48 27.91
C GLY A 215 -2.01 33.29 28.86
N LYS A 216 -2.24 32.05 28.41
CA LYS A 216 -2.02 30.79 29.14
C LYS A 216 -1.48 29.71 28.20
N GLN A 217 -0.84 28.69 28.78
CA GLN A 217 -0.53 27.43 28.10
C GLN A 217 -1.83 26.82 27.56
N GLU A 218 -1.90 26.51 26.27
CA GLU A 218 -3.04 25.78 25.72
C GLU A 218 -2.92 24.28 26.09
N LYS A 219 -4.05 23.69 26.49
CA LYS A 219 -4.17 22.27 26.87
C LYS A 219 -5.06 21.49 25.92
N ASN A 220 -5.93 22.17 25.17
CA ASN A 220 -6.73 21.56 24.12
C ASN A 220 -5.84 21.20 22.92
N ILE A 221 -5.58 19.91 22.75
CA ILE A 221 -4.74 19.37 21.67
C ILE A 221 -5.27 19.74 20.29
N ILE A 222 -6.60 19.86 20.14
CA ILE A 222 -7.23 20.30 18.87
C ILE A 222 -6.74 21.70 18.50
N LYS A 223 -6.71 22.66 19.43
CA LYS A 223 -6.26 24.03 19.16
C LYS A 223 -4.77 24.12 18.87
N MET A 224 -3.96 23.36 19.61
CA MET A 224 -2.53 23.26 19.36
C MET A 224 -2.25 22.77 17.93
N LEU A 225 -2.97 21.73 17.48
CA LEU A 225 -2.85 21.20 16.12
C LEU A 225 -3.46 22.13 15.06
N GLU A 226 -4.53 22.88 15.36
CA GLU A 226 -5.07 23.91 14.46
C GLU A 226 -4.10 25.09 14.25
N GLU A 227 -3.39 25.52 15.30
CA GLU A 227 -2.33 26.54 15.20
C GLU A 227 -1.11 26.01 14.43
N ALA A 228 -0.71 24.77 14.69
CA ALA A 228 0.35 24.10 13.94
C ALA A 228 -0.02 23.97 12.44
N GLN A 229 -1.26 23.56 12.13
CA GLN A 229 -1.77 23.45 10.77
C GLN A 229 -1.72 24.81 10.06
N LYS A 230 -2.25 25.89 10.66
CA LYS A 230 -2.20 27.24 10.06
C LYS A 230 -0.79 27.72 9.74
N SER A 231 0.17 27.42 10.62
CA SER A 231 1.59 27.75 10.38
C SER A 231 2.17 26.92 9.23
N SER A 232 1.79 25.64 9.15
CA SER A 232 2.08 24.74 8.03
C SER A 232 1.46 25.21 6.70
N ASP A 233 0.20 25.70 6.71
CA ASP A 233 -0.50 26.28 5.54
C ASP A 233 0.15 27.57 5.02
N ILE A 234 0.85 28.33 5.89
CA ILE A 234 1.64 29.50 5.50
C ILE A 234 2.95 29.04 4.85
N ALA A 235 3.71 28.18 5.54
CA ALA A 235 4.95 27.61 5.02
C ALA A 235 4.76 26.89 3.66
N LEU A 236 3.63 26.18 3.48
CA LEU A 236 3.24 25.55 2.23
C LEU A 236 3.17 26.56 1.07
N LYS A 237 2.56 27.73 1.29
CA LYS A 237 2.45 28.78 0.26
C LYS A 237 3.80 29.42 -0.05
N GLU A 238 4.68 29.52 0.94
CA GLU A 238 6.05 30.02 0.76
C GLU A 238 6.93 29.07 -0.06
N THR A 239 6.65 27.76 -0.13
CA THR A 239 7.45 26.80 -0.94
C THR A 239 7.61 27.26 -2.38
N LYS A 240 6.50 27.74 -2.98
CA LYS A 240 6.42 28.32 -4.33
C LYS A 240 7.41 29.44 -4.58
N GLU A 241 7.66 30.29 -3.59
CA GLU A 241 8.57 31.44 -3.72
C GLU A 241 10.03 31.09 -3.36
N LYS A 242 10.26 29.96 -2.69
CA LYS A 242 11.59 29.48 -2.28
C LYS A 242 12.29 28.63 -3.34
N LEU A 243 11.55 27.90 -4.17
CA LEU A 243 12.11 27.06 -5.24
C LEU A 243 11.65 27.54 -6.62
N GLN A 244 12.62 27.89 -7.47
CA GLN A 244 12.37 28.43 -8.82
C GLN A 244 11.48 27.51 -9.67
N VAL A 245 11.71 26.19 -9.63
CA VAL A 245 10.89 25.20 -10.36
C VAL A 245 9.42 25.19 -9.92
N LEU A 246 9.12 25.41 -8.64
CA LEU A 246 7.75 25.52 -8.14
C LEU A 246 7.11 26.83 -8.63
N LYS A 247 7.88 27.92 -8.60
CA LYS A 247 7.47 29.25 -9.09
C LYS A 247 7.11 29.24 -10.56
N GLU A 248 7.97 28.66 -11.40
CA GLU A 248 7.80 28.57 -12.85
C GLU A 248 6.59 27.70 -13.26
N ASN A 249 6.28 26.67 -12.46
CA ASN A 249 5.11 25.82 -12.67
C ASN A 249 3.85 26.29 -11.93
N ASP A 250 3.88 27.47 -11.29
CA ASP A 250 2.80 28.09 -10.49
C ASP A 250 2.33 27.27 -9.24
N VAL A 251 3.04 26.22 -8.85
CA VAL A 251 2.64 25.24 -7.81
C VAL A 251 3.34 25.42 -6.45
N VAL A 252 2.91 24.64 -5.45
CA VAL A 252 3.56 24.44 -4.15
C VAL A 252 4.17 23.03 -4.08
N ASP A 253 5.05 22.74 -3.12
CA ASP A 253 5.61 21.40 -2.97
C ASP A 253 4.52 20.33 -2.68
N ALA A 254 4.60 19.22 -3.42
CA ALA A 254 3.73 18.06 -3.30
C ALA A 254 3.89 17.36 -1.93
N GLY A 255 5.13 17.22 -1.44
CA GLY A 255 5.40 16.62 -0.13
C GLY A 255 4.82 17.45 1.02
N ALA A 256 5.02 18.76 0.96
CA ALA A 256 4.47 19.76 1.87
C ALA A 256 2.93 19.73 1.92
N LEU A 257 2.26 19.69 0.76
CA LEU A 257 0.79 19.55 0.72
C LEU A 257 0.35 18.24 1.40
N GLY A 258 1.06 17.14 1.14
CA GLY A 258 0.83 15.86 1.83
C GLY A 258 0.93 15.98 3.35
N PHE A 259 1.98 16.62 3.88
CA PHE A 259 2.13 16.81 5.32
C PHE A 259 1.02 17.67 5.94
N VAL A 260 0.62 18.76 5.27
CA VAL A 260 -0.52 19.59 5.69
C VAL A 260 -1.82 18.76 5.75
N LYS A 261 -2.07 17.88 4.78
CA LYS A 261 -3.23 16.97 4.80
C LYS A 261 -3.19 15.96 5.96
N ILE A 262 -2.01 15.52 6.40
CA ILE A 262 -1.88 14.66 7.59
C ILE A 262 -2.29 15.40 8.87
N LEU A 263 -1.88 16.68 9.02
CA LEU A 263 -2.30 17.52 10.15
C LEU A 263 -3.82 17.79 10.12
N GLU A 264 -4.37 18.11 8.96
CA GLU A 264 -5.82 18.31 8.75
C GLU A 264 -6.61 17.08 9.22
N ALA A 265 -6.18 15.87 8.85
CA ALA A 265 -6.79 14.61 9.25
C ALA A 265 -6.71 14.34 10.77
N TRP A 266 -5.60 14.69 11.41
CA TRP A 266 -5.44 14.58 12.86
C TRP A 266 -6.41 15.51 13.61
N VAL A 267 -6.57 16.75 13.13
CA VAL A 267 -7.53 17.73 13.66
C VAL A 267 -8.98 17.24 13.47
N GLU A 268 -9.33 16.73 12.29
CA GLU A 268 -10.65 16.16 11.98
C GLU A 268 -10.96 14.95 12.88
N SER A 269 -10.04 14.00 12.98
CA SER A 269 -10.16 12.80 13.82
C SER A 269 -10.40 13.16 15.29
N LEU A 270 -9.65 14.12 15.84
CA LEU A 270 -9.82 14.54 17.23
C LEU A 270 -11.12 15.34 17.45
N LYS A 271 -11.56 16.14 16.47
CA LYS A 271 -12.91 16.73 16.46
C LYS A 271 -14.00 15.65 16.44
N GLY A 272 -13.72 14.48 15.84
CA GLY A 272 -14.71 13.43 15.60
C GLY A 272 -15.51 13.69 14.32
N VAL A 273 -14.90 14.43 13.38
CA VAL A 273 -15.37 14.49 12.00
C VAL A 273 -14.85 13.23 11.31
N GLU A 274 -15.74 12.47 10.66
CA GLU A 274 -15.29 11.39 9.81
C GLU A 274 -14.59 11.97 8.58
N VAL A 275 -13.30 11.66 8.42
CA VAL A 275 -12.57 11.98 7.18
C VAL A 275 -13.32 11.34 6.02
N ALA A 276 -13.80 12.18 5.10
CA ALA A 276 -14.66 11.75 4.00
C ALA A 276 -14.01 10.62 3.19
N SER A 277 -14.75 9.53 2.98
CA SER A 277 -14.39 8.54 1.96
C SER A 277 -14.37 9.25 0.59
N PRO A 278 -13.38 8.97 -0.26
CA PRO A 278 -13.06 9.85 -1.39
C PRO A 278 -14.19 9.91 -2.43
N ILE A 279 -14.44 11.10 -2.98
CA ILE A 279 -15.43 11.39 -4.05
C ILE A 279 -14.67 11.80 -5.32
N PHE A 280 -15.08 11.36 -6.52
CA PHE A 280 -14.62 11.86 -7.83
C PHE A 280 -15.87 12.07 -8.69
N SER A 281 -15.87 13.08 -9.56
CA SER A 281 -16.96 13.30 -10.52
C SER A 281 -16.67 12.57 -11.85
N PRO A 282 -17.70 12.18 -12.63
CA PRO A 282 -17.51 11.62 -13.98
C PRO A 282 -16.73 12.55 -14.92
N GLU A 283 -16.80 13.87 -14.71
CA GLU A 283 -16.02 14.89 -15.43
C GLU A 283 -14.50 14.71 -15.23
N THR A 284 -14.09 14.04 -14.15
CA THR A 284 -12.70 13.66 -13.89
C THR A 284 -12.30 12.44 -14.72
N GLU A 285 -13.20 11.48 -14.93
CA GLU A 285 -12.99 10.30 -15.78
C GLU A 285 -12.85 10.69 -17.26
N GLU A 286 -13.61 11.68 -17.72
CA GLU A 286 -13.55 12.15 -19.11
C GLU A 286 -12.23 12.88 -19.42
N LYS A 287 -11.73 13.69 -18.48
CA LYS A 287 -10.40 14.32 -18.58
C LYS A 287 -9.24 13.33 -18.44
N LEU A 288 -9.46 12.16 -17.85
CA LEU A 288 -8.50 11.06 -17.82
C LEU A 288 -8.49 10.25 -19.13
N LYS A 289 -9.63 10.10 -19.81
CA LYS A 289 -9.70 9.43 -21.12
C LYS A 289 -8.93 10.17 -22.21
N TYR A 290 -8.98 11.50 -22.22
CA TYR A 290 -8.42 12.32 -23.29
C TYR A 290 -6.90 12.59 -23.18
N ARG A 291 -6.15 11.77 -22.44
CA ARG A 291 -4.70 11.99 -22.22
C ARG A 291 -3.84 10.73 -22.15
N VAL A 292 -4.31 9.65 -22.80
CA VAL A 292 -3.62 8.35 -22.88
C VAL A 292 -3.06 8.07 -24.29
N GLU A 293 -3.48 8.83 -25.31
CA GLU A 293 -3.05 8.66 -26.71
C GLU A 293 -2.49 9.95 -27.33
N GLU A 294 -1.59 10.66 -26.64
CA GLU A 294 -0.85 11.78 -27.24
C GLU A 294 0.57 11.92 -26.66
N ASP A 295 1.39 10.87 -26.84
CA ASP A 295 2.85 10.93 -26.65
C ASP A 295 3.54 9.89 -27.57
N LYS A 296 3.57 10.20 -28.88
CA LYS A 296 4.14 9.32 -29.93
C LYS A 296 4.88 10.08 -31.05
N SER A 297 5.63 11.13 -30.70
CA SER A 297 6.52 11.80 -31.68
C SER A 297 7.67 12.60 -31.05
N SER A 298 8.66 11.92 -30.48
CA SER A 298 10.01 12.50 -30.27
C SER A 298 11.08 11.40 -30.15
N SER A 299 11.35 10.71 -31.25
CA SER A 299 12.50 9.79 -31.36
C SER A 299 13.81 10.60 -31.47
N SER A 300 14.26 11.17 -30.34
CA SER A 300 15.61 11.72 -30.23
C SER A 300 16.62 10.56 -30.21
N PRO A 301 17.67 10.55 -31.05
CA PRO A 301 18.66 9.47 -31.08
C PRO A 301 19.73 9.57 -29.98
N PHE A 302 19.55 10.44 -28.97
CA PHE A 302 20.45 10.57 -27.83
C PHE A 302 20.07 9.65 -26.68
N ALA A 303 21.03 8.86 -26.21
CA ALA A 303 20.87 8.01 -25.04
C ALA A 303 20.93 8.85 -23.76
N ALA A 304 19.76 9.16 -23.18
CA ALA A 304 19.70 9.65 -21.81
C ALA A 304 20.32 8.61 -20.85
N ALA A 305 21.20 9.05 -19.95
CA ALA A 305 21.84 8.15 -19.00
C ALA A 305 20.78 7.48 -18.10
N ARG A 306 20.79 6.15 -18.03
CA ARG A 306 19.80 5.39 -17.25
C ARG A 306 20.01 5.64 -15.76
N VAL A 307 18.98 6.17 -15.10
CA VAL A 307 18.93 6.38 -13.65
C VAL A 307 17.96 5.36 -13.05
N TYR A 308 18.28 4.82 -11.88
CA TYR A 308 17.49 3.77 -11.22
C TYR A 308 17.14 4.17 -9.78
N GLU A 309 15.88 3.99 -9.37
CA GLU A 309 15.45 3.95 -7.98
C GLU A 309 16.10 2.74 -7.30
N VAL A 310 16.88 2.95 -6.24
CA VAL A 310 17.50 1.87 -5.45
C VAL A 310 17.04 1.97 -4.00
N VAL A 311 16.15 1.08 -3.59
CA VAL A 311 15.68 0.96 -2.20
C VAL A 311 16.33 -0.25 -1.53
N LEU A 312 17.15 -0.03 -0.52
CA LEU A 312 17.84 -1.06 0.25
C LEU A 312 17.32 -1.11 1.69
N SER A 313 17.43 -2.25 2.36
CA SER A 313 17.35 -2.28 3.82
C SER A 313 18.12 -3.45 4.41
N PHE A 314 18.69 -3.30 5.61
CA PHE A 314 19.54 -4.31 6.25
C PHE A 314 19.56 -4.13 7.78
N ARG A 315 19.83 -5.22 8.51
CA ARG A 315 20.03 -5.18 9.97
C ARG A 315 21.29 -4.37 10.29
N LYS A 316 21.15 -3.38 11.18
CA LYS A 316 22.23 -2.49 11.61
C LYS A 316 23.30 -3.27 12.41
N ASN A 317 24.59 -3.06 12.09
CA ASN A 317 25.71 -3.43 12.96
C ASN A 317 26.12 -2.22 13.83
N LYS A 318 27.10 -2.37 14.73
CA LYS A 318 27.57 -1.26 15.57
C LYS A 318 28.53 -0.29 14.87
N GLU A 319 28.99 -0.63 13.66
CA GLU A 319 30.10 0.04 12.98
C GLU A 319 29.61 0.99 11.86
N ILE A 320 28.35 0.86 11.43
CA ILE A 320 27.72 1.68 10.39
C ILE A 320 26.68 2.61 11.05
N SER A 321 26.89 3.93 10.95
CA SER A 321 25.85 4.92 11.24
C SER A 321 25.21 5.46 9.95
N ALA A 322 24.01 6.04 10.07
CA ALA A 322 23.37 6.74 8.96
C ALA A 322 24.16 7.95 8.44
N GLU A 323 25.12 8.50 9.21
CA GLU A 323 25.94 9.63 8.76
C GLU A 323 27.13 9.16 7.91
N ASP A 324 27.76 8.04 8.27
CA ASP A 324 28.83 7.41 7.48
C ASP A 324 28.31 6.99 6.09
N LEU A 325 27.11 6.39 6.06
CA LEU A 325 26.44 6.00 4.83
C LEU A 325 26.11 7.17 3.91
N LYS A 326 25.83 8.37 4.43
CA LYS A 326 25.66 9.56 3.58
C LYS A 326 26.97 9.94 2.93
N ASN A 327 28.03 10.09 3.72
CA ASN A 327 29.34 10.48 3.23
C ASN A 327 29.90 9.48 2.20
N GLU A 328 29.59 8.18 2.34
CA GLU A 328 29.98 7.14 1.38
C GLU A 328 29.16 7.17 0.08
N LEU A 329 27.87 7.55 0.12
CA LEU A 329 26.93 7.30 -0.98
C LEU A 329 26.44 8.56 -1.71
N SER A 330 26.58 9.77 -1.15
CA SER A 330 26.28 11.02 -1.88
C SER A 330 27.12 11.22 -3.15
N SER A 331 28.21 10.47 -3.31
CA SER A 331 29.03 10.45 -4.53
C SER A 331 28.50 9.49 -5.62
N LEU A 332 27.50 8.66 -5.31
CA LEU A 332 27.01 7.59 -6.17
C LEU A 332 25.60 7.85 -6.75
N GLY A 333 24.95 8.96 -6.41
CA GLY A 333 23.61 9.25 -6.89
C GLY A 333 22.93 10.45 -6.23
N ASP A 334 21.84 10.90 -6.83
CA ASP A 334 20.95 11.93 -6.28
C ASP A 334 19.81 11.30 -5.42
N SER A 335 18.98 12.11 -4.77
CA SER A 335 17.85 11.66 -3.93
C SER A 335 18.19 10.61 -2.83
N LEU A 336 19.33 10.78 -2.15
CA LEU A 336 19.74 9.88 -1.06
C LEU A 336 18.97 10.15 0.24
N GLU A 337 18.06 9.24 0.62
CA GLU A 337 17.41 9.18 1.94
C GLU A 337 17.84 7.94 2.75
N ILE A 338 18.01 8.14 4.06
CA ILE A 338 18.36 7.07 5.01
C ILE A 338 17.46 7.15 6.25
N LEU A 339 16.87 6.02 6.61
CA LEU A 339 16.09 5.82 7.82
C LEU A 339 16.79 4.80 8.73
N GLU A 340 16.91 5.13 10.01
CA GLU A 340 17.50 4.27 11.02
C GLU A 340 16.47 3.91 12.11
N LEU A 341 16.34 2.62 12.40
CA LEU A 341 15.62 2.05 13.54
C LEU A 341 16.61 1.24 14.39
N GLU A 342 16.26 1.01 15.66
CA GLU A 342 17.09 0.38 16.72
C GLU A 342 17.95 -0.83 16.25
N ASP A 343 17.45 -1.67 15.34
CA ASP A 343 18.20 -2.78 14.72
C ASP A 343 18.17 -2.86 13.18
N LYS A 344 17.58 -1.89 12.46
CA LYS A 344 17.43 -1.93 10.98
C LYS A 344 17.62 -0.55 10.33
N ILE A 345 18.43 -0.50 9.29
CA ILE A 345 18.57 0.65 8.38
C ILE A 345 17.76 0.38 7.11
N LYS A 346 17.17 1.43 6.55
CA LYS A 346 16.58 1.47 5.20
C LYS A 346 17.13 2.68 4.45
N LEU A 347 17.42 2.50 3.17
CA LEU A 347 18.04 3.48 2.31
C LEU A 347 17.24 3.59 1.00
N HIS A 348 17.22 4.79 0.43
CA HIS A 348 16.71 5.09 -0.90
C HIS A 348 17.75 6.00 -1.58
N ILE A 349 18.06 5.75 -2.85
CA ILE A 349 18.94 6.60 -3.67
C ILE A 349 18.58 6.43 -5.14
N HIS A 350 18.68 7.50 -5.93
CA HIS A 350 18.57 7.47 -7.38
C HIS A 350 19.98 7.45 -7.98
N THR A 351 20.33 6.43 -8.76
CA THR A 351 21.72 6.21 -9.19
C THR A 351 21.80 5.61 -10.60
N ASN A 352 22.84 5.96 -11.35
CA ASN A 352 23.20 5.29 -12.61
C ASN A 352 24.05 4.02 -12.40
N GLU A 353 24.54 3.77 -11.18
CA GLU A 353 25.43 2.66 -10.82
C GLU A 353 24.78 1.75 -9.73
N PRO A 354 23.55 1.22 -9.96
CA PRO A 354 22.75 0.56 -8.92
C PRO A 354 23.41 -0.70 -8.33
N GLU A 355 24.19 -1.45 -9.11
CA GLU A 355 24.91 -2.62 -8.59
C GLU A 355 26.06 -2.23 -7.66
N LEU A 356 26.76 -1.11 -7.88
CA LEU A 356 27.82 -0.64 -6.99
C LEU A 356 27.26 -0.31 -5.60
N VAL A 357 26.14 0.43 -5.56
CA VAL A 357 25.40 0.73 -4.33
C VAL A 357 24.93 -0.56 -3.64
N ARG A 358 24.43 -1.55 -4.40
CA ARG A 358 24.00 -2.84 -3.84
C ARG A 358 25.15 -3.68 -3.29
N GLU A 359 26.27 -3.75 -3.99
CA GLU A 359 27.40 -4.63 -3.61
C GLU A 359 28.07 -4.18 -2.31
N LYS A 360 28.17 -2.86 -2.07
CA LYS A 360 28.61 -2.30 -0.78
C LYS A 360 27.87 -2.93 0.41
N PHE A 361 26.56 -3.15 0.31
CA PHE A 361 25.73 -3.61 1.43
C PHE A 361 25.25 -5.07 1.33
N ARG A 362 25.49 -5.75 0.20
CA ARG A 362 25.07 -7.14 -0.08
C ARG A 362 25.59 -8.16 0.96
N HIS A 363 26.65 -7.82 1.68
CA HIS A 363 27.26 -8.66 2.72
C HIS A 363 26.57 -8.55 4.10
N LEU A 364 25.71 -7.54 4.32
CA LEU A 364 25.11 -7.26 5.62
C LEU A 364 23.93 -8.20 5.95
N PRO A 365 23.69 -8.49 7.24
CA PRO A 365 22.59 -9.36 7.66
C PRO A 365 21.22 -8.75 7.30
N GLU A 366 20.28 -9.60 6.88
CA GLU A 366 18.91 -9.20 6.49
C GLU A 366 18.87 -8.15 5.36
N PHE A 367 19.88 -8.15 4.48
CA PHE A 367 19.91 -7.31 3.27
C PHE A 367 18.79 -7.65 2.29
N GLU A 368 18.00 -6.63 1.94
CA GLU A 368 16.90 -6.63 0.98
C GLU A 368 17.13 -5.47 -0.01
N SER A 369 16.92 -5.67 -1.31
CA SER A 369 17.15 -4.64 -2.34
C SER A 369 16.09 -4.64 -3.44
N ARG A 370 15.54 -3.48 -3.79
CA ARG A 370 14.74 -3.19 -4.99
C ARG A 370 15.52 -2.21 -5.88
N VAL A 371 15.51 -2.45 -7.19
CA VAL A 371 16.05 -1.56 -8.23
C VAL A 371 14.96 -1.39 -9.28
N GLU A 372 14.60 -0.17 -9.65
CA GLU A 372 13.65 0.12 -10.74
C GLU A 372 14.21 1.22 -11.65
N GLU A 373 14.13 1.03 -12.97
CA GLU A 373 14.59 2.04 -13.94
C GLU A 373 13.61 3.23 -13.97
N LEU A 374 14.13 4.45 -13.82
CA LEU A 374 13.33 5.68 -13.87
C LEU A 374 13.25 6.19 -15.31
N LEU A 375 12.02 6.46 -15.77
CA LEU A 375 11.76 7.10 -17.07
C LEU A 375 12.04 8.61 -16.98
N CYS A 376 13.30 8.97 -16.74
CA CYS A 376 13.73 10.33 -16.48
C CYS A 376 14.36 10.97 -17.74
N SER A 377 13.84 12.14 -18.11
CA SER A 377 14.41 13.01 -19.16
C SER A 377 15.26 14.16 -18.60
N SER A 378 15.45 14.24 -17.28
CA SER A 378 16.01 15.43 -16.60
C SER A 378 16.54 15.19 -15.17
N SER A 379 17.49 14.26 -14.96
CA SER A 379 18.35 14.32 -13.75
C SER A 379 19.51 15.29 -14.00
N PRO A 380 19.84 16.20 -13.06
CA PRO A 380 21.04 17.03 -13.15
C PRO A 380 22.34 16.22 -13.22
N PHE A 381 22.39 15.06 -12.53
CA PHE A 381 23.54 14.16 -12.53
C PHE A 381 23.70 13.46 -13.89
N ALA A 382 22.59 13.06 -14.51
CA ALA A 382 22.57 12.55 -15.88
C ALA A 382 23.00 13.62 -16.90
N ALA A 383 22.57 14.87 -16.73
CA ALA A 383 22.96 15.99 -17.59
C ALA A 383 24.45 16.34 -17.46
N ALA A 384 25.02 16.28 -16.25
CA ALA A 384 26.43 16.58 -16.02
C ALA A 384 27.37 15.59 -16.75
N ARG A 385 27.15 14.27 -16.60
CA ARG A 385 27.95 13.26 -17.32
C ARG A 385 27.69 13.24 -18.83
N ALA A 386 26.47 13.51 -19.28
CA ALA A 386 26.17 13.60 -20.72
C ALA A 386 26.97 14.72 -21.43
N ILE A 387 27.43 15.75 -20.71
CA ILE A 387 28.33 16.78 -21.25
C ILE A 387 29.77 16.26 -21.36
N GLU A 388 30.24 15.46 -20.39
CA GLU A 388 31.56 14.79 -20.47
C GLU A 388 31.61 13.78 -21.63
N ASP A 389 30.55 12.98 -21.82
CA ASP A 389 30.42 12.02 -22.93
C ASP A 389 30.31 12.70 -24.32
N MET A 390 29.81 13.95 -24.37
CA MET A 390 29.63 14.70 -25.62
C MET A 390 30.95 15.15 -26.28
N GLU A 391 32.04 15.30 -25.53
CA GLU A 391 33.35 15.69 -26.11
C GLU A 391 34.04 14.56 -26.89
N HIS A 392 33.43 13.36 -26.99
CA HIS A 392 34.05 12.17 -27.60
C HIS A 392 33.28 11.50 -28.74
N SER A 393 32.12 12.00 -29.17
CA SER A 393 31.43 11.46 -30.36
C SER A 393 30.64 12.49 -31.17
N GLY A 394 31.18 12.88 -32.33
CA GLY A 394 30.49 13.72 -33.30
C GLY A 394 30.22 12.99 -34.61
N LEU A 395 29.00 13.13 -35.16
CA LEU A 395 28.61 13.06 -36.59
C LEU A 395 27.11 13.44 -36.72
N ALA A 396 26.61 13.71 -37.94
CA ALA A 396 25.32 14.41 -38.14
C ALA A 396 24.54 14.00 -39.42
N GLY A 397 23.26 14.40 -39.49
CA GLY A 397 22.34 14.27 -40.64
C GLY A 397 21.36 13.07 -40.56
N ASP A 398 20.17 13.08 -41.19
CA ASP A 398 19.43 14.16 -41.88
C ASP A 398 17.91 13.77 -41.97
N GLU A 399 17.01 14.70 -42.32
CA GLU A 399 15.55 14.48 -42.37
C GLU A 399 14.97 14.22 -43.78
N SER A 400 13.81 13.54 -43.87
CA SER A 400 12.88 13.68 -45.03
C SER A 400 11.43 13.27 -44.71
N LYS A 401 10.48 13.68 -45.58
CA LYS A 401 9.01 13.49 -45.54
C LYS A 401 8.52 13.09 -46.96
N ASP A 402 7.30 12.68 -47.28
CA ASP A 402 5.95 12.75 -46.64
C ASP A 402 5.15 11.46 -47.07
N SER A 403 3.81 11.23 -47.04
CA SER A 403 2.59 12.04 -46.88
C SER A 403 1.37 11.23 -46.34
N SER A 404 0.25 11.13 -47.08
CA SER A 404 -1.08 10.80 -46.51
C SER A 404 -1.99 9.86 -47.35
N SER A 405 -2.79 9.03 -46.66
CA SER A 405 -4.16 8.65 -47.07
C SER A 405 -4.93 7.96 -45.90
N PRO A 406 -6.25 8.14 -45.76
CA PRO A 406 -7.01 7.62 -44.62
C PRO A 406 -7.34 6.13 -44.76
N THR A 407 -7.02 5.34 -43.74
CA THR A 407 -7.09 3.87 -43.80
C THR A 407 -8.33 3.26 -43.12
N ARG A 408 -8.48 1.95 -43.34
CA ARG A 408 -9.57 1.01 -42.98
C ARG A 408 -10.08 1.08 -41.52
N ALA A 409 -9.39 1.76 -40.61
CA ALA A 409 -9.75 1.91 -39.20
C ALA A 409 -11.05 2.69 -38.99
N GLN A 410 -11.31 3.77 -39.75
CA GLN A 410 -12.47 4.65 -39.53
C GLN A 410 -13.81 3.90 -39.67
N ARG A 411 -13.92 2.95 -40.60
CA ARG A 411 -15.12 2.10 -40.79
C ARG A 411 -15.36 1.07 -39.65
N ARG A 412 -14.47 0.97 -38.67
CA ARG A 412 -14.61 0.05 -37.53
C ARG A 412 -15.20 0.72 -36.29
N VAL A 413 -15.16 2.06 -36.20
CA VAL A 413 -15.63 2.83 -35.04
C VAL A 413 -17.15 2.76 -34.90
N GLU A 414 -17.90 2.95 -35.99
CA GLU A 414 -19.36 3.01 -35.97
C GLU A 414 -20.00 1.69 -35.52
N LYS A 415 -19.41 0.54 -35.89
CA LYS A 415 -19.95 -0.78 -35.55
C LYS A 415 -19.84 -1.15 -34.06
N ASN A 416 -18.96 -0.48 -33.31
CA ASN A 416 -18.81 -0.70 -31.86
C ASN A 416 -19.87 0.01 -31.01
N ARG A 417 -20.71 0.89 -31.60
CA ARG A 417 -21.68 1.71 -30.84
C ARG A 417 -23.00 1.00 -30.49
N MET A 418 -23.17 -0.27 -30.88
CA MET A 418 -24.42 -1.05 -30.72
C MET A 418 -24.38 -2.15 -29.62
N PHE A 419 -23.29 -2.29 -28.86
CA PHE A 419 -23.10 -3.44 -27.95
C PHE A 419 -23.29 -3.16 -26.44
N PHE A 420 -23.70 -1.94 -26.05
CA PHE A 420 -23.68 -1.52 -24.63
C PHE A 420 -24.89 -1.92 -23.77
N ASP A 421 -25.99 -2.42 -24.35
CA ASP A 421 -27.22 -2.80 -23.60
C ASP A 421 -27.32 -4.29 -23.24
N SER A 422 -26.21 -5.05 -23.29
CA SER A 422 -26.18 -6.41 -22.75
C SER A 422 -26.12 -6.38 -21.21
N PRO A 423 -26.97 -7.12 -20.48
CA PRO A 423 -26.92 -7.14 -19.01
C PRO A 423 -25.60 -7.75 -18.53
N ARG A 424 -24.94 -7.06 -17.59
CA ARG A 424 -23.68 -7.52 -16.98
C ARG A 424 -23.90 -8.75 -16.10
N ARG A 425 -22.88 -9.59 -15.98
CA ARG A 425 -22.93 -10.78 -15.11
C ARG A 425 -22.81 -10.37 -13.63
N ALA A 426 -23.62 -10.94 -12.75
CA ALA A 426 -23.73 -10.48 -11.35
C ALA A 426 -22.41 -10.47 -10.56
N LEU A 427 -21.51 -11.44 -10.77
CA LEU A 427 -20.22 -11.52 -10.09
C LEU A 427 -19.15 -12.11 -11.01
N GLY A 428 -18.02 -11.42 -11.12
CA GLY A 428 -16.79 -11.90 -11.76
C GLY A 428 -15.71 -12.28 -10.74
N LEU A 429 -14.68 -12.97 -11.23
CA LEU A 429 -13.51 -13.36 -10.45
C LEU A 429 -12.26 -12.76 -11.08
N VAL A 430 -11.42 -12.17 -10.23
CA VAL A 430 -10.06 -11.73 -10.54
C VAL A 430 -9.10 -12.52 -9.67
N VAL A 431 -7.98 -12.95 -10.24
CA VAL A 431 -6.86 -13.58 -9.52
C VAL A 431 -5.57 -12.83 -9.79
N ASP A 432 -4.50 -13.10 -9.04
CA ASP A 432 -3.16 -12.73 -9.45
C ASP A 432 -2.40 -13.92 -10.09
N GLU A 433 -1.32 -13.61 -10.82
CA GLU A 433 -0.55 -14.59 -11.63
C GLU A 433 -0.03 -15.79 -10.82
N VAL A 434 0.12 -15.65 -9.50
CA VAL A 434 0.60 -16.73 -8.61
C VAL A 434 -0.52 -17.74 -8.28
N SER A 435 -1.76 -17.51 -8.72
CA SER A 435 -2.81 -18.53 -8.69
C SER A 435 -2.52 -19.76 -9.56
N ASP A 436 -1.62 -19.59 -10.55
CA ASP A 436 -1.10 -20.63 -11.45
C ASP A 436 -2.18 -21.57 -12.01
N LEU A 437 -3.33 -20.97 -12.38
CA LEU A 437 -4.40 -21.62 -13.11
C LEU A 437 -3.96 -21.92 -14.56
N PRO A 438 -4.43 -23.04 -15.17
CA PRO A 438 -4.28 -23.27 -16.60
C PRO A 438 -5.07 -22.23 -17.40
N LYS A 439 -4.60 -21.87 -18.59
CA LYS A 439 -5.24 -20.86 -19.46
C LYS A 439 -6.67 -21.26 -19.83
N GLU A 440 -6.93 -22.56 -19.98
CA GLU A 440 -8.25 -23.14 -20.22
C GLU A 440 -9.22 -22.89 -19.06
N PHE A 441 -8.74 -22.77 -17.81
CA PHE A 441 -9.57 -22.44 -16.66
C PHE A 441 -9.88 -20.93 -16.62
N LEU A 442 -8.88 -20.08 -16.92
CA LEU A 442 -9.07 -18.63 -17.02
C LEU A 442 -10.11 -18.29 -18.11
N GLU A 443 -9.96 -18.87 -19.29
CA GLU A 443 -10.87 -18.68 -20.43
C GLU A 443 -12.27 -19.25 -20.15
N LYS A 444 -12.37 -20.52 -19.71
CA LYS A 444 -13.66 -21.19 -19.47
C LYS A 444 -14.53 -20.46 -18.44
N TYR A 445 -13.92 -19.94 -17.38
CA TYR A 445 -14.64 -19.27 -16.30
C TYR A 445 -14.63 -17.73 -16.40
N ASN A 446 -14.02 -17.18 -17.46
CA ASN A 446 -13.82 -15.74 -17.69
C ASN A 446 -13.22 -15.05 -16.44
N ILE A 447 -12.12 -15.62 -15.94
CA ILE A 447 -11.34 -15.07 -14.83
C ILE A 447 -10.32 -14.08 -15.42
N GLU A 448 -10.26 -12.88 -14.85
CA GLU A 448 -9.22 -11.90 -15.20
C GLU A 448 -7.98 -12.12 -14.30
N GLU A 449 -6.78 -12.04 -14.87
CA GLU A 449 -5.52 -12.29 -14.16
C GLU A 449 -4.68 -11.01 -14.08
N VAL A 450 -4.09 -10.74 -12.90
CA VAL A 450 -3.26 -9.56 -12.66
C VAL A 450 -1.77 -9.95 -12.70
N PRO A 451 -1.00 -9.47 -13.71
CA PRO A 451 0.40 -9.87 -13.88
C PRO A 451 1.33 -9.21 -12.87
N PHE A 452 2.31 -9.99 -12.43
CA PHE A 452 3.48 -9.57 -11.66
C PHE A 452 4.58 -9.04 -12.58
N THR A 453 5.65 -8.52 -11.98
CA THR A 453 6.88 -8.20 -12.70
C THR A 453 7.97 -9.20 -12.32
N THR A 454 8.47 -9.97 -13.29
CA THR A 454 9.70 -10.77 -13.13
C THR A 454 10.79 -10.20 -14.03
N ARG A 455 11.97 -9.90 -13.50
CA ARG A 455 13.12 -9.36 -14.26
C ARG A 455 14.48 -9.79 -13.73
N PHE A 456 15.47 -9.88 -14.61
CA PHE A 456 16.88 -9.94 -14.25
C PHE A 456 17.38 -8.61 -13.66
N PRO A 457 18.48 -8.60 -12.89
CA PRO A 457 19.04 -7.37 -12.32
C PRO A 457 19.56 -6.36 -13.37
N ASP A 458 19.93 -6.85 -14.55
CA ASP A 458 20.35 -6.06 -15.73
C ASP A 458 19.17 -5.49 -16.56
N GLY A 459 17.93 -5.65 -16.07
CA GLY A 459 16.72 -5.07 -16.66
C GLY A 459 15.93 -6.01 -17.59
N GLU A 460 16.45 -7.18 -17.97
CA GLU A 460 15.70 -8.10 -18.85
C GLU A 460 14.44 -8.63 -18.16
N PHE A 461 13.26 -8.25 -18.67
CA PHE A 461 11.96 -8.74 -18.20
C PHE A 461 11.66 -10.15 -18.70
N ILE A 462 10.87 -10.90 -17.93
CA ILE A 462 10.42 -12.26 -18.25
C ILE A 462 8.90 -12.28 -18.19
N THR A 463 8.26 -12.58 -19.33
CA THR A 463 6.82 -12.40 -19.56
C THR A 463 6.09 -13.69 -19.97
N SER A 464 6.78 -14.83 -20.08
CA SER A 464 6.21 -16.13 -20.43
C SER A 464 6.67 -17.24 -19.49
N LYS A 465 5.87 -18.31 -19.37
CA LYS A 465 6.19 -19.50 -18.54
C LYS A 465 7.22 -20.41 -19.24
N GLU A 466 7.45 -20.17 -20.53
CA GLU A 466 8.33 -20.89 -21.41
C GLU A 466 9.78 -20.35 -21.28
N ASP A 467 9.93 -19.01 -21.33
CA ASP A 467 11.23 -18.32 -21.28
C ASP A 467 11.96 -18.49 -19.95
N ILE A 468 11.23 -18.47 -18.82
CA ILE A 468 11.83 -18.39 -17.48
C ILE A 468 12.86 -19.50 -17.23
N TYR A 469 12.54 -20.75 -17.59
CA TYR A 469 13.43 -21.88 -17.29
C TYR A 469 14.64 -21.94 -18.20
N GLN A 470 14.51 -21.53 -19.46
CA GLN A 470 15.66 -21.39 -20.35
C GLN A 470 16.60 -20.29 -19.83
N LYS A 471 16.08 -19.08 -19.60
CA LYS A 471 16.87 -17.94 -19.12
C LYS A 471 17.49 -18.20 -17.74
N MET A 472 16.80 -18.92 -16.84
CA MET A 472 17.39 -19.35 -15.56
C MET A 472 18.52 -20.40 -15.72
N LYS A 473 18.42 -21.34 -16.67
CA LYS A 473 19.50 -22.29 -16.98
C LYS A 473 20.70 -21.60 -17.60
N GLU A 474 20.47 -20.71 -18.56
CA GLU A 474 21.51 -19.88 -19.20
C GLU A 474 22.23 -19.01 -18.17
N ALA A 475 21.48 -18.38 -17.27
CA ALA A 475 22.07 -17.59 -16.19
C ALA A 475 22.92 -18.44 -15.23
N LEU A 476 22.44 -19.63 -14.84
CA LEU A 476 23.23 -20.57 -14.02
C LEU A 476 24.49 -21.08 -14.73
N ALA A 477 24.45 -21.28 -16.04
CA ALA A 477 25.59 -21.74 -16.83
C ALA A 477 26.63 -20.64 -17.08
N THR A 478 26.20 -19.37 -17.19
CA THR A 478 27.07 -18.20 -17.41
C THR A 478 27.53 -17.51 -16.12
N GLY A 479 26.97 -17.87 -14.97
CA GLY A 479 27.20 -17.19 -13.69
C GLY A 479 26.41 -15.88 -13.51
N ARG A 480 25.61 -15.47 -14.51
CA ARG A 480 24.70 -14.32 -14.44
C ARG A 480 23.73 -14.47 -13.27
N HIS A 481 23.40 -13.35 -12.62
CA HIS A 481 22.47 -13.34 -11.50
C HIS A 481 21.08 -13.85 -11.92
N LEU A 482 20.46 -14.69 -11.09
CA LEU A 482 19.09 -15.16 -11.29
C LEU A 482 18.05 -14.03 -11.13
N PRO A 483 16.89 -14.10 -11.80
CA PRO A 483 15.88 -13.03 -11.82
C PRO A 483 15.25 -12.77 -10.46
N THR A 484 14.44 -11.73 -10.38
CA THR A 484 13.76 -11.25 -9.16
C THR A 484 12.33 -10.82 -9.48
N THR A 485 11.49 -10.75 -8.45
CA THR A 485 10.03 -10.59 -8.60
C THR A 485 9.51 -9.41 -7.79
N ALA A 486 8.75 -8.52 -8.42
CA ALA A 486 7.96 -7.49 -7.75
C ALA A 486 6.46 -7.82 -7.82
N ALA A 487 5.73 -7.49 -6.74
CA ALA A 487 4.28 -7.62 -6.70
C ALA A 487 3.60 -6.63 -7.67
N PRO A 488 2.39 -6.92 -8.18
CA PRO A 488 1.71 -6.01 -9.10
C PRO A 488 1.48 -4.65 -8.44
N SER A 489 1.63 -3.57 -9.21
CA SER A 489 1.32 -2.23 -8.72
C SER A 489 -0.18 -2.07 -8.49
N PHE A 490 -0.60 -1.08 -7.69
CA PHE A 490 -2.03 -0.76 -7.61
C PHE A 490 -2.59 -0.28 -8.97
N LYS A 491 -1.75 0.27 -9.87
CA LYS A 491 -2.15 0.64 -11.24
C LYS A 491 -2.47 -0.61 -12.07
N ASN A 492 -1.75 -1.74 -11.89
CA ASN A 492 -2.03 -3.03 -12.53
C ASN A 492 -3.39 -3.58 -12.07
N PHE A 493 -3.66 -3.57 -10.77
CA PHE A 493 -4.97 -4.00 -10.24
C PHE A 493 -6.09 -3.06 -10.71
N LEU A 494 -5.85 -1.73 -10.73
CA LEU A 494 -6.84 -0.74 -11.14
C LEU A 494 -7.29 -0.92 -12.60
N SER A 495 -6.36 -1.15 -13.54
CA SER A 495 -6.70 -1.37 -14.95
C SER A 495 -7.49 -2.66 -15.17
N VAL A 496 -7.15 -3.75 -14.47
CA VAL A 496 -7.89 -5.01 -14.51
C VAL A 496 -9.29 -4.86 -13.89
N TYR A 497 -9.43 -4.16 -12.76
CA TYR A 497 -10.75 -3.88 -12.16
C TYR A 497 -11.62 -3.03 -13.10
N GLN A 498 -11.04 -2.01 -13.74
CA GLN A 498 -11.72 -1.20 -14.76
C GLN A 498 -12.12 -2.02 -15.99
N ASN A 499 -11.40 -3.10 -16.33
CA ASN A 499 -11.80 -3.99 -17.41
C ASN A 499 -12.94 -4.92 -17.00
N ALA A 500 -12.78 -5.61 -15.86
CA ALA A 500 -13.74 -6.59 -15.38
C ALA A 500 -15.13 -5.96 -15.12
N LEU A 501 -15.20 -4.75 -14.55
CA LEU A 501 -16.47 -4.05 -14.28
C LEU A 501 -17.23 -3.57 -15.53
N LYS A 502 -16.66 -3.70 -16.74
CA LYS A 502 -17.40 -3.56 -18.00
C LYS A 502 -18.33 -4.76 -18.24
N ASN A 503 -17.88 -5.95 -17.82
CA ASN A 503 -18.52 -7.24 -18.10
C ASN A 503 -19.35 -7.75 -16.89
N PHE A 504 -18.93 -7.36 -15.68
CA PHE A 504 -19.52 -7.80 -14.42
C PHE A 504 -20.12 -6.64 -13.63
N GLU A 505 -21.17 -6.91 -12.86
CA GLU A 505 -21.73 -5.97 -11.89
C GLU A 505 -20.82 -5.84 -10.67
N LYS A 506 -20.42 -6.97 -10.09
CA LYS A 506 -19.44 -7.08 -8.99
C LYS A 506 -18.21 -7.89 -9.42
N ILE A 507 -17.09 -7.71 -8.73
CA ILE A 507 -15.90 -8.58 -8.80
C ILE A 507 -15.42 -9.01 -7.42
N LEU A 508 -15.05 -10.27 -7.30
CA LEU A 508 -14.26 -10.80 -6.18
C LEU A 508 -12.83 -10.99 -6.68
N VAL A 509 -11.87 -10.42 -5.95
CA VAL A 509 -10.44 -10.50 -6.21
C VAL A 509 -9.83 -11.41 -5.17
N ILE A 510 -9.23 -12.52 -5.60
CA ILE A 510 -8.37 -13.36 -4.77
C ILE A 510 -6.93 -12.95 -5.06
N THR A 511 -6.09 -12.93 -4.02
CA THR A 511 -4.66 -12.70 -4.15
C THR A 511 -3.88 -13.68 -3.30
N ILE A 512 -2.63 -13.93 -3.69
CA ILE A 512 -1.61 -14.63 -2.92
C ILE A 512 -1.51 -14.10 -1.49
N SER A 513 -1.07 -14.93 -0.54
CA SER A 513 -0.98 -14.52 0.86
C SER A 513 -0.20 -13.22 1.07
N SER A 514 -0.80 -12.30 1.83
CA SER A 514 -0.20 -11.01 2.22
C SER A 514 1.13 -11.13 2.99
N LYS A 515 1.48 -12.35 3.43
CA LYS A 515 2.72 -12.68 4.13
C LYS A 515 3.85 -13.14 3.19
N LEU A 516 3.57 -13.24 1.89
CA LEU A 516 4.51 -13.65 0.82
C LEU A 516 4.72 -12.56 -0.23
N SER A 517 3.72 -11.69 -0.43
CA SER A 517 3.69 -10.64 -1.45
C SER A 517 2.91 -9.40 -0.97
N GLY A 518 3.24 -8.24 -1.54
CA GLY A 518 2.46 -7.02 -1.37
C GLY A 518 1.16 -6.96 -2.18
N ALA A 519 0.86 -7.98 -3.00
CA ALA A 519 -0.28 -8.02 -3.93
C ALA A 519 -1.62 -7.68 -3.27
N TYR A 520 -1.95 -8.30 -2.13
CA TYR A 520 -3.15 -7.99 -1.34
C TYR A 520 -3.25 -6.50 -0.93
N SER A 521 -2.12 -5.86 -0.64
CA SER A 521 -2.07 -4.43 -0.34
C SER A 521 -2.35 -3.61 -1.60
N SER A 522 -1.62 -3.85 -2.70
CA SER A 522 -1.88 -3.20 -4.00
C SER A 522 -3.33 -3.35 -4.46
N ALA A 523 -3.93 -4.53 -4.26
CA ALA A 523 -5.32 -4.83 -4.56
C ALA A 523 -6.30 -4.01 -3.70
N ARG A 524 -6.03 -3.84 -2.39
CA ARG A 524 -6.80 -2.94 -1.50
C ARG A 524 -6.64 -1.47 -1.87
N ILE A 525 -5.45 -1.04 -2.32
CA ILE A 525 -5.21 0.33 -2.78
C ILE A 525 -6.01 0.60 -4.06
N ALA A 526 -5.93 -0.28 -5.06
CA ALA A 526 -6.72 -0.20 -6.29
C ALA A 526 -8.23 -0.17 -6.00
N ARG A 527 -8.70 -0.97 -5.03
CA ARG A 527 -10.11 -0.98 -4.59
C ARG A 527 -10.56 0.38 -4.04
N SER A 528 -9.70 1.08 -3.28
CA SER A 528 -10.04 2.37 -2.66
C SER A 528 -10.22 3.54 -3.64
N VAL A 529 -9.83 3.36 -4.91
CA VAL A 529 -10.08 4.32 -6.00
C VAL A 529 -11.55 4.35 -6.41
N PHE A 530 -12.30 3.25 -6.23
CA PHE A 530 -13.70 3.10 -6.64
C PHE A 530 -14.70 3.55 -5.55
N LYS A 531 -15.82 4.17 -5.98
CA LYS A 531 -16.54 5.13 -5.11
C LYS A 531 -18.04 4.83 -4.96
N LYS A 532 -18.35 3.99 -3.96
CA LYS A 532 -19.60 3.96 -3.17
C LYS A 532 -19.48 2.88 -2.06
N PRO A 533 -19.12 3.21 -0.81
CA PRO A 533 -18.86 2.21 0.23
C PRO A 533 -20.09 1.38 0.63
N GLU A 534 -21.31 1.92 0.46
CA GLU A 534 -22.56 1.25 0.85
C GLU A 534 -23.07 0.22 -0.19
N LYS A 535 -22.47 0.19 -1.38
CA LYS A 535 -22.63 -0.86 -2.40
C LYS A 535 -21.28 -1.05 -3.10
N LEU A 536 -20.37 -1.75 -2.45
CA LEU A 536 -19.05 -2.04 -3.02
C LEU A 536 -19.13 -3.21 -3.99
N ASP A 537 -18.93 -2.89 -5.26
CA ASP A 537 -18.88 -3.86 -6.36
C ASP A 537 -17.49 -4.51 -6.53
N ILE A 538 -16.57 -4.27 -5.59
CA ILE A 538 -15.24 -4.90 -5.55
C ILE A 538 -15.01 -5.48 -4.17
N PHE A 539 -14.59 -6.74 -4.09
CA PHE A 539 -14.20 -7.46 -2.88
C PHE A 539 -12.77 -7.96 -3.05
N VAL A 540 -11.92 -7.87 -2.02
CA VAL A 540 -10.51 -8.32 -2.08
C VAL A 540 -10.25 -9.28 -0.93
N PHE A 541 -9.70 -10.46 -1.23
CA PHE A 541 -9.57 -11.59 -0.32
C PHE A 541 -8.14 -12.16 -0.33
N ASP A 542 -7.47 -12.08 0.82
CA ASP A 542 -6.19 -12.74 1.07
C ASP A 542 -6.44 -14.25 1.22
N CYS A 543 -5.89 -15.08 0.31
CA CYS A 543 -6.12 -16.51 0.32
C CYS A 543 -5.36 -17.26 1.43
N PHE A 544 -4.40 -16.63 2.12
CA PHE A 544 -3.48 -17.27 3.08
C PHE A 544 -2.73 -18.50 2.53
N THR A 545 -2.68 -18.65 1.21
CA THR A 545 -1.95 -19.68 0.47
C THR A 545 -1.22 -19.04 -0.74
N ALA A 546 -0.87 -19.82 -1.75
CA ALA A 546 -0.29 -19.40 -3.03
C ALA A 546 -0.47 -20.54 -4.05
N GLU A 547 0.08 -20.38 -5.25
CA GLU A 547 0.20 -21.43 -6.27
C GLU A 547 -1.18 -21.95 -6.73
N VAL A 548 -1.18 -23.16 -7.27
CA VAL A 548 -2.32 -24.06 -7.38
C VAL A 548 -3.16 -24.21 -6.09
N GLY A 549 -2.69 -23.78 -4.92
CA GLY A 549 -3.52 -23.65 -3.71
C GLY A 549 -4.48 -22.47 -3.75
N GLU A 550 -4.05 -21.34 -4.32
CA GLU A 550 -4.93 -20.23 -4.67
C GLU A 550 -5.81 -20.58 -5.88
N GLY A 551 -5.27 -21.32 -6.85
CA GLY A 551 -6.08 -21.90 -7.93
C GLY A 551 -7.23 -22.81 -7.44
N LEU A 552 -7.03 -23.60 -6.37
CA LEU A 552 -8.12 -24.33 -5.70
C LEU A 552 -9.17 -23.40 -5.09
N ALA A 553 -8.78 -22.27 -4.50
CA ALA A 553 -9.70 -21.26 -3.96
C ALA A 553 -10.49 -20.56 -5.08
N ALA A 554 -9.84 -20.26 -6.21
CA ALA A 554 -10.49 -19.69 -7.40
C ALA A 554 -11.51 -20.67 -8.03
N ILE A 555 -11.17 -21.96 -8.12
CA ILE A 555 -12.11 -22.99 -8.59
C ILE A 555 -13.30 -23.13 -7.64
N LYS A 556 -13.08 -23.17 -6.32
CA LYS A 556 -14.18 -23.22 -5.34
C LYS A 556 -15.06 -21.97 -5.40
N THR A 557 -14.46 -20.82 -5.69
CA THR A 557 -15.20 -19.56 -5.90
C THR A 557 -16.12 -19.66 -7.12
N GLN A 558 -15.64 -20.15 -8.26
CA GLN A 558 -16.47 -20.37 -9.45
C GLN A 558 -17.58 -21.42 -9.23
N GLU A 559 -17.31 -22.46 -8.44
CA GLU A 559 -18.34 -23.42 -8.02
C GLU A 559 -19.48 -22.71 -7.24
N LEU A 560 -19.13 -21.87 -6.26
CA LEU A 560 -20.10 -21.13 -5.45
C LEU A 560 -20.84 -20.04 -6.26
N ILE A 561 -20.16 -19.36 -7.19
CA ILE A 561 -20.77 -18.43 -8.16
C ILE A 561 -21.82 -19.16 -9.01
N SER A 562 -21.50 -20.36 -9.53
CA SER A 562 -22.46 -21.13 -10.34
C SER A 562 -23.64 -21.70 -9.53
N GLN A 563 -23.51 -21.81 -8.20
CA GLN A 563 -24.60 -22.09 -7.25
C GLN A 563 -25.44 -20.86 -6.89
N GLY A 564 -25.18 -19.69 -7.50
CA GLY A 564 -25.92 -18.45 -7.24
C GLY A 564 -25.64 -17.82 -5.87
N LYS A 565 -24.50 -18.15 -5.24
CA LYS A 565 -24.16 -17.63 -3.90
C LYS A 565 -23.83 -16.14 -3.92
N THR A 566 -24.24 -15.45 -2.85
CA THR A 566 -23.89 -14.04 -2.63
C THR A 566 -22.38 -13.90 -2.40
N THR A 567 -21.82 -12.72 -2.71
CA THR A 567 -20.38 -12.47 -2.52
C THR A 567 -19.96 -12.61 -1.06
N GLU A 568 -20.88 -12.28 -0.16
CA GLU A 568 -20.76 -12.38 1.28
C GLU A 568 -20.71 -13.85 1.75
N GLU A 569 -21.60 -14.72 1.26
CA GLU A 569 -21.53 -16.18 1.50
C GLU A 569 -20.26 -16.80 0.92
N ILE A 570 -19.84 -16.36 -0.28
CA ILE A 570 -18.61 -16.84 -0.94
C ILE A 570 -17.40 -16.51 -0.07
N VAL A 571 -17.27 -15.26 0.37
CA VAL A 571 -16.17 -14.81 1.24
C VAL A 571 -16.16 -15.58 2.57
N GLU A 572 -17.32 -15.86 3.18
CA GLU A 572 -17.37 -16.65 4.41
C GLU A 572 -16.94 -18.11 4.17
N LYS A 573 -17.40 -18.74 3.07
CA LYS A 573 -16.97 -20.10 2.71
C LYS A 573 -15.49 -20.16 2.36
N LEU A 574 -14.91 -19.12 1.78
CA LEU A 574 -13.46 -19.06 1.54
C LEU A 574 -12.64 -18.93 2.84
N LYS A 575 -13.16 -18.27 3.89
CA LYS A 575 -12.51 -18.27 5.22
C LYS A 575 -12.47 -19.67 5.86
N GLU A 576 -13.47 -20.51 5.59
CA GLU A 576 -13.49 -21.91 6.05
C GLU A 576 -12.63 -22.84 5.17
N PHE A 577 -12.62 -22.60 3.85
CA PHE A 577 -11.98 -23.45 2.85
C PHE A 577 -10.47 -23.23 2.79
N CYS A 578 -10.01 -21.98 2.66
CA CYS A 578 -8.59 -21.69 2.45
C CYS A 578 -7.66 -22.20 3.58
N PRO A 579 -8.01 -22.12 4.88
CA PRO A 579 -7.20 -22.70 5.96
C PRO A 579 -7.12 -24.24 5.97
N LYS A 580 -8.02 -24.94 5.27
CA LYS A 580 -7.95 -26.40 5.06
C LYS A 580 -7.05 -26.78 3.87
N ILE A 581 -6.67 -25.83 3.01
CA ILE A 581 -5.77 -26.09 1.86
C ILE A 581 -4.36 -26.35 2.39
N THR A 582 -3.78 -27.48 1.99
CA THR A 582 -2.38 -27.79 2.23
C THR A 582 -1.63 -27.74 0.91
N LEU A 583 -0.66 -26.82 0.79
CA LEU A 583 0.26 -26.71 -0.34
C LEU A 583 1.62 -27.29 0.07
N LEU A 584 2.13 -28.21 -0.75
CA LEU A 584 3.45 -28.83 -0.63
C LEU A 584 4.26 -28.63 -1.92
N ALA A 585 5.58 -28.58 -1.79
CA ALA A 585 6.53 -28.53 -2.88
C ALA A 585 7.77 -29.38 -2.58
N CYS A 586 8.15 -30.23 -3.53
CA CYS A 586 9.37 -31.03 -3.50
C CYS A 586 10.46 -30.34 -4.34
N ILE A 587 11.43 -29.74 -3.66
CA ILE A 587 12.54 -28.97 -4.25
C ILE A 587 13.87 -29.69 -4.08
N ASP A 588 14.82 -29.41 -5.00
CA ASP A 588 16.20 -29.95 -4.91
C ASP A 588 17.14 -29.03 -4.12
N ASP A 589 16.81 -27.75 -3.98
CA ASP A 589 17.74 -26.72 -3.50
C ASP A 589 17.00 -25.58 -2.78
N PHE A 590 17.40 -25.28 -1.55
CA PHE A 590 16.82 -24.19 -0.77
C PHE A 590 17.23 -22.79 -1.25
N LYS A 591 18.29 -22.65 -2.06
CA LYS A 591 18.83 -21.33 -2.43
C LYS A 591 17.79 -20.42 -3.09
N TYR A 592 16.87 -20.97 -3.87
CA TYR A 592 15.79 -20.21 -4.51
C TYR A 592 14.82 -19.64 -3.46
N VAL A 593 14.30 -20.51 -2.58
CA VAL A 593 13.30 -20.16 -1.56
C VAL A 593 13.89 -19.20 -0.51
N VAL A 594 15.16 -19.37 -0.16
CA VAL A 594 15.86 -18.52 0.82
C VAL A 594 16.28 -17.19 0.21
N ARG A 595 16.81 -17.16 -1.03
CA ARG A 595 17.16 -15.90 -1.73
C ARG A 595 15.91 -15.04 -2.01
N GLY A 596 14.74 -15.67 -2.16
CA GLY A 596 13.46 -14.96 -2.21
C GLY A 596 13.09 -14.22 -0.91
N GLY A 597 13.76 -14.49 0.22
CA GLY A 597 13.45 -13.90 1.53
C GLY A 597 12.21 -14.49 2.23
N ARG A 598 11.47 -15.38 1.56
CA ARG A 598 10.21 -15.97 2.06
C ARG A 598 10.43 -17.05 3.13
N VAL A 599 11.65 -17.57 3.29
CA VAL A 599 12.06 -18.45 4.41
C VAL A 599 13.40 -18.01 4.98
N ARG A 600 13.48 -17.93 6.32
CA ARG A 600 14.76 -17.89 7.06
C ARG A 600 15.13 -19.31 7.49
N LEU A 601 16.16 -19.90 6.87
CA LEU A 601 16.77 -21.17 7.29
C LEU A 601 18.15 -20.94 7.92
N PRO A 602 18.62 -21.82 8.83
CA PRO A 602 20.00 -21.82 9.30
C PRO A 602 20.99 -22.00 8.13
N LYS A 603 22.13 -21.29 8.16
CA LYS A 603 23.10 -21.24 7.05
C LYS A 603 23.60 -22.61 6.56
N ILE A 604 23.58 -23.65 7.42
CA ILE A 604 23.96 -25.03 7.06
C ILE A 604 23.10 -25.62 5.93
N PHE A 605 21.83 -25.21 5.79
CA PHE A 605 20.93 -25.64 4.71
C PHE A 605 21.18 -24.89 3.38
N ILE A 606 22.13 -23.94 3.38
CA ILE A 606 22.56 -23.13 2.23
C ILE A 606 24.02 -23.52 1.83
N GLY A 607 24.53 -24.64 2.36
CA GLY A 607 25.83 -25.22 2.00
C GLY A 607 25.83 -25.89 0.61
N PRO A 608 26.80 -26.78 0.31
CA PRO A 608 26.94 -27.40 -1.01
C PRO A 608 25.80 -28.40 -1.32
N THR A 609 24.66 -27.89 -1.76
CA THR A 609 23.45 -28.64 -2.11
C THR A 609 23.69 -29.69 -3.19
N SER A 610 24.69 -29.50 -4.06
CA SER A 610 25.12 -30.50 -5.05
C SER A 610 25.60 -31.83 -4.43
N PHE A 611 26.13 -31.82 -3.20
CA PHE A 611 26.46 -33.05 -2.47
C PHE A 611 25.19 -33.73 -1.92
N ILE A 612 24.28 -32.96 -1.33
CA ILE A 612 23.00 -33.44 -0.79
C ILE A 612 22.11 -34.02 -1.90
N GLN A 613 22.09 -33.38 -3.07
CA GLN A 613 21.37 -33.86 -4.26
C GLN A 613 21.97 -35.15 -4.82
N LYS A 614 23.30 -35.32 -4.80
CA LYS A 614 24.01 -36.56 -5.16
C LYS A 614 23.68 -37.71 -4.22
N LEU A 615 23.53 -37.44 -2.92
CA LEU A 615 23.02 -38.40 -1.93
C LEU A 615 21.55 -38.78 -2.15
N GLY A 616 20.84 -38.13 -3.10
CA GLY A 616 19.45 -38.45 -3.42
C GLY A 616 18.43 -37.87 -2.44
N ILE A 617 18.84 -36.96 -1.56
CA ILE A 617 17.93 -36.29 -0.62
C ILE A 617 17.10 -35.23 -1.37
N ARG A 618 15.83 -35.09 -0.99
CA ARG A 618 14.87 -34.09 -1.51
C ARG A 618 14.19 -33.38 -0.35
N PHE A 619 13.86 -32.10 -0.55
CA PHE A 619 13.29 -31.27 0.50
C PHE A 619 11.81 -30.97 0.24
N LEU A 620 10.98 -31.24 1.25
CA LEU A 620 9.58 -30.88 1.29
C LEU A 620 9.43 -29.54 2.01
N VAL A 621 8.94 -28.55 1.28
CA VAL A 621 8.45 -27.28 1.83
C VAL A 621 6.96 -27.14 1.55
N GLY A 622 6.31 -26.19 2.18
CA GLY A 622 4.88 -25.93 1.99
C GLY A 622 4.42 -24.68 2.72
N LEU A 623 3.13 -24.37 2.66
CA LEU A 623 2.55 -23.23 3.39
C LEU A 623 1.86 -23.67 4.68
N LYS A 624 2.01 -22.85 5.72
CA LYS A 624 1.21 -22.92 6.95
C LYS A 624 0.88 -21.52 7.43
N ASN A 625 -0.41 -21.23 7.58
CA ASN A 625 -0.94 -19.92 7.97
C ASN A 625 -0.40 -18.75 7.10
N GLY A 626 -0.28 -18.96 5.78
CA GLY A 626 0.28 -17.99 4.83
C GLY A 626 1.79 -17.82 4.82
N LYS A 627 2.57 -18.59 5.60
CA LYS A 627 4.04 -18.53 5.58
C LYS A 627 4.65 -19.85 5.10
N VAL A 628 5.73 -19.76 4.33
CA VAL A 628 6.49 -20.93 3.90
C VAL A 628 7.15 -21.60 5.11
N LYS A 629 7.10 -22.93 5.13
CA LYS A 629 7.65 -23.81 6.17
C LYS A 629 8.35 -25.00 5.52
N PHE A 630 9.34 -25.51 6.23
CA PHE A 630 9.92 -26.83 5.98
C PHE A 630 9.00 -27.89 6.59
N PHE A 631 8.69 -28.94 5.82
CA PHE A 631 7.88 -30.08 6.24
C PHE A 631 8.75 -31.31 6.53
N GLY A 632 9.78 -31.56 5.72
CA GLY A 632 10.72 -32.66 5.96
C GLY A 632 11.74 -32.85 4.83
N ALA A 633 12.66 -33.80 5.03
CA ALA A 633 13.56 -34.29 3.98
C ALA A 633 13.27 -35.77 3.75
N SER A 634 13.27 -36.19 2.48
CA SER A 634 13.06 -37.59 2.09
C SER A 634 14.22 -38.08 1.21
N LEU A 635 14.45 -39.39 1.19
CA LEU A 635 15.53 -40.03 0.44
C LEU A 635 14.95 -40.74 -0.79
N GLY A 636 15.21 -40.18 -1.97
CA GLY A 636 14.77 -40.74 -3.24
C GLY A 636 14.88 -39.73 -4.38
N LYS A 637 15.18 -40.20 -5.59
CA LYS A 637 15.22 -39.34 -6.79
C LYS A 637 13.82 -39.05 -7.35
N ASP A 638 12.81 -39.77 -6.88
CA ASP A 638 11.43 -39.80 -7.39
C ASP A 638 10.55 -38.78 -6.67
N LYS A 639 10.33 -37.60 -7.28
CA LYS A 639 9.58 -36.51 -6.63
C LYS A 639 8.08 -36.80 -6.62
N ALA A 640 7.59 -37.44 -7.68
CA ALA A 640 6.21 -37.87 -7.78
C ALA A 640 5.83 -38.83 -6.65
N ARG A 641 6.66 -39.86 -6.39
CA ARG A 641 6.43 -40.79 -5.29
C ARG A 641 6.50 -40.09 -3.92
N ILE A 642 7.54 -39.29 -3.68
CA ILE A 642 7.74 -38.61 -2.38
C ILE A 642 6.55 -37.69 -2.04
N LEU A 643 6.01 -36.95 -3.01
CA LEU A 643 4.81 -36.13 -2.79
C LEU A 643 3.55 -36.97 -2.61
N ALA A 644 3.36 -38.06 -3.36
CA ALA A 644 2.20 -38.94 -3.18
C ALA A 644 2.18 -39.58 -1.77
N GLU A 645 3.34 -39.99 -1.25
CA GLU A 645 3.49 -40.53 0.11
C GLU A 645 3.21 -39.47 1.19
N GLU A 646 3.74 -38.25 1.05
CA GLU A 646 3.45 -37.15 1.99
C GLU A 646 1.97 -36.73 1.95
N ILE A 647 1.34 -36.69 0.77
CA ILE A 647 -0.09 -36.38 0.62
C ILE A 647 -0.96 -37.44 1.30
N ASP A 648 -0.61 -38.73 1.21
CA ASP A 648 -1.28 -39.81 1.96
C ASP A 648 -1.18 -39.63 3.48
N LEU A 649 0.02 -39.30 3.99
CA LEU A 649 0.27 -39.06 5.41
C LEU A 649 -0.54 -37.87 5.93
N GLN A 650 -0.55 -36.75 5.20
CA GLN A 650 -1.26 -35.54 5.60
C GLN A 650 -2.79 -35.68 5.50
N ARG A 651 -3.32 -36.34 4.45
CA ARG A 651 -4.77 -36.53 4.28
C ARG A 651 -5.39 -37.57 5.24
N ARG A 652 -4.57 -38.43 5.86
CA ARG A 652 -4.97 -39.46 6.83
C ARG A 652 -6.11 -40.36 6.34
N GLY A 653 -6.03 -40.80 5.08
CA GLY A 653 -7.06 -41.61 4.42
C GLY A 653 -8.32 -40.86 3.97
N GLY A 654 -8.49 -39.58 4.31
CA GLY A 654 -9.60 -38.74 3.88
C GLY A 654 -9.65 -38.54 2.36
N ALA A 655 -10.82 -38.21 1.84
CA ALA A 655 -11.01 -37.83 0.44
C ALA A 655 -10.50 -36.40 0.21
N ILE A 656 -9.82 -36.17 -0.92
CA ILE A 656 -9.21 -34.88 -1.26
C ILE A 656 -9.33 -34.58 -2.75
N GLN A 657 -9.45 -33.28 -3.06
CA GLN A 657 -9.19 -32.75 -4.40
C GLN A 657 -7.79 -32.16 -4.45
N VAL A 658 -7.07 -32.35 -5.56
CA VAL A 658 -5.65 -31.98 -5.73
C VAL A 658 -5.46 -31.18 -7.00
N ALA A 659 -4.62 -30.15 -6.94
CA ALA A 659 -4.09 -29.45 -8.09
C ALA A 659 -2.55 -29.53 -8.07
N ILE A 660 -1.93 -29.79 -9.21
CA ILE A 660 -0.49 -30.06 -9.34
C ILE A 660 0.17 -28.94 -10.16
N ALA A 661 1.34 -28.49 -9.73
CA ALA A 661 2.14 -27.51 -10.45
C ALA A 661 3.57 -28.02 -10.69
N HIS A 662 4.23 -27.60 -11.77
CA HIS A 662 5.62 -27.96 -12.03
C HIS A 662 6.48 -26.79 -12.50
N ALA A 663 7.76 -26.81 -12.14
CA ALA A 663 8.79 -25.98 -12.75
C ALA A 663 9.57 -26.82 -13.76
N ASP A 664 9.28 -26.68 -15.06
CA ASP A 664 9.94 -27.43 -16.15
C ASP A 664 10.01 -28.96 -15.93
N ASN A 665 8.91 -29.55 -15.44
CA ASN A 665 8.89 -30.97 -15.02
C ASN A 665 7.53 -31.65 -15.22
N LEU A 666 6.92 -31.43 -16.39
CA LEU A 666 5.64 -32.01 -16.77
C LEU A 666 5.61 -33.55 -16.64
N LYS A 667 6.75 -34.22 -16.90
CA LYS A 667 6.87 -35.68 -16.81
C LYS A 667 6.66 -36.21 -15.39
N GLU A 668 7.31 -35.63 -14.36
CA GLU A 668 7.05 -36.04 -12.98
C GLU A 668 5.68 -35.54 -12.48
N ALA A 669 5.12 -34.46 -13.04
CA ALA A 669 3.76 -34.02 -12.71
C ALA A 669 2.67 -34.97 -13.23
N GLN A 670 2.79 -35.43 -14.48
CA GLN A 670 1.93 -36.48 -15.05
C GLN A 670 2.05 -37.78 -14.24
N LYS A 671 3.26 -38.14 -13.83
CA LYS A 671 3.52 -39.31 -12.98
C LYS A 671 2.92 -39.16 -11.58
N LEU A 672 3.03 -37.98 -10.95
CA LEU A 672 2.38 -37.68 -9.65
C LEU A 672 0.87 -37.81 -9.76
N LYS A 673 0.27 -37.31 -10.86
CA LYS A 673 -1.16 -37.53 -11.15
C LYS A 673 -1.48 -39.03 -11.20
N THR A 674 -0.74 -39.82 -11.99
CA THR A 674 -0.94 -41.27 -12.10
C THR A 674 -0.75 -42.00 -10.77
N GLU A 675 0.19 -41.59 -9.90
CA GLU A 675 0.35 -42.17 -8.56
C GLU A 675 -0.85 -41.83 -7.66
N LEU A 676 -1.30 -40.58 -7.65
CA LEU A 676 -2.43 -40.13 -6.84
C LEU A 676 -3.75 -40.78 -7.27
N GLU A 677 -4.02 -40.88 -8.57
CA GLU A 677 -5.26 -41.44 -9.13
C GLU A 677 -5.43 -42.96 -8.91
N LYS A 678 -4.38 -43.68 -8.45
CA LYS A 678 -4.52 -45.06 -7.93
C LYS A 678 -5.42 -45.15 -6.69
N ARG A 679 -5.69 -44.02 -6.02
CA ARG A 679 -6.48 -43.94 -4.78
C ARG A 679 -7.84 -43.31 -5.13
N PRO A 680 -8.97 -44.04 -5.12
CA PRO A 680 -10.26 -43.52 -5.57
C PRO A 680 -10.84 -42.40 -4.69
N GLN A 681 -10.24 -42.13 -3.52
CA GLN A 681 -10.56 -40.98 -2.67
C GLN A 681 -9.83 -39.70 -3.09
N ILE A 682 -8.94 -39.74 -4.09
CA ILE A 682 -8.18 -38.60 -4.58
C ILE A 682 -8.66 -38.21 -5.98
N LYS A 683 -9.03 -36.93 -6.15
CA LYS A 683 -9.41 -36.36 -7.45
C LYS A 683 -8.40 -35.28 -7.88
N VAL A 684 -7.59 -35.56 -8.90
CA VAL A 684 -6.72 -34.53 -9.50
C VAL A 684 -7.56 -33.67 -10.44
N LEU A 685 -7.59 -32.35 -10.20
CA LEU A 685 -8.39 -31.40 -10.97
C LEU A 685 -7.66 -30.90 -12.22
N TYR A 686 -6.37 -30.57 -12.09
CA TYR A 686 -5.53 -30.10 -13.19
C TYR A 686 -4.02 -30.25 -12.87
N ILE A 687 -3.21 -30.06 -13.91
CA ILE A 687 -1.76 -29.85 -13.84
C ILE A 687 -1.47 -28.49 -14.50
N SER A 688 -0.61 -27.65 -13.93
CA SER A 688 -0.10 -26.43 -14.57
C SER A 688 1.43 -26.34 -14.52
N SER A 689 2.01 -25.52 -15.41
CA SER A 689 3.37 -25.01 -15.24
C SER A 689 3.32 -23.77 -14.35
N VAL A 690 4.27 -23.63 -13.43
CA VAL A 690 4.32 -22.45 -12.55
C VAL A 690 4.78 -21.20 -13.30
N SER A 691 4.33 -20.05 -12.81
CA SER A 691 4.62 -18.71 -13.30
C SER A 691 6.11 -18.33 -13.16
N PRO A 692 6.61 -17.35 -13.92
CA PRO A 692 7.98 -16.85 -13.77
C PRO A 692 8.28 -16.33 -12.37
N VAL A 693 7.25 -15.80 -11.70
CA VAL A 693 7.27 -15.38 -10.30
C VAL A 693 7.69 -16.54 -9.41
N VAL A 694 6.97 -17.65 -9.51
CA VAL A 694 7.13 -18.82 -8.64
C VAL A 694 8.42 -19.56 -8.97
N ALA A 695 8.70 -19.78 -10.26
CA ALA A 695 9.92 -20.42 -10.73
C ALA A 695 11.20 -19.77 -10.15
N THR A 696 11.18 -18.43 -9.98
CA THR A 696 12.26 -17.66 -9.35
C THR A 696 12.50 -18.06 -7.88
N HIS A 697 11.46 -18.49 -7.16
CA HIS A 697 11.52 -18.89 -5.74
C HIS A 697 11.58 -20.41 -5.53
N THR A 698 11.04 -21.25 -6.42
CA THR A 698 11.11 -22.73 -6.31
C THR A 698 12.35 -23.32 -6.97
N GLY A 699 12.86 -22.67 -8.02
CA GLY A 699 13.86 -23.21 -8.93
C GLY A 699 13.30 -24.20 -9.95
N PRO A 700 14.08 -24.49 -11.01
CA PRO A 700 13.72 -25.47 -12.04
C PRO A 700 13.68 -26.90 -11.49
N GLY A 701 12.90 -27.77 -12.12
CA GLY A 701 12.70 -29.15 -11.73
C GLY A 701 11.77 -29.37 -10.53
N ALA A 702 11.37 -28.31 -9.82
CA ALA A 702 10.46 -28.38 -8.68
C ALA A 702 9.09 -28.97 -9.07
N LEU A 703 8.47 -29.68 -8.12
CA LEU A 703 7.15 -30.27 -8.28
C LEU A 703 6.29 -29.87 -7.07
N LEU A 704 5.07 -29.43 -7.31
CA LEU A 704 4.17 -28.86 -6.30
C LEU A 704 2.80 -29.53 -6.36
N ALA A 705 2.14 -29.61 -5.21
CA ALA A 705 0.76 -30.04 -5.12
C ALA A 705 0.03 -29.30 -4.00
N ALA A 706 -1.11 -28.70 -4.32
CA ALA A 706 -2.07 -28.25 -3.32
C ALA A 706 -3.23 -29.24 -3.24
N PHE A 707 -3.75 -29.47 -2.04
CA PHE A 707 -4.93 -30.30 -1.83
C PHE A 707 -5.84 -29.76 -0.74
N HIS A 708 -7.13 -30.07 -0.87
CA HIS A 708 -8.18 -29.70 0.07
C HIS A 708 -9.09 -30.92 0.33
N PRO A 709 -9.55 -31.17 1.57
CA PRO A 709 -10.53 -32.22 1.88
C PRO A 709 -11.80 -32.10 1.04
N ILE A 710 -12.32 -33.23 0.56
CA ILE A 710 -13.70 -33.27 0.04
C ILE A 710 -14.60 -33.50 1.26
N ASP A 711 -15.35 -32.47 1.64
CA ASP A 711 -16.41 -32.60 2.65
C ASP A 711 -17.45 -33.64 2.15
N LYS A 712 -17.96 -34.48 3.06
CA LYS A 712 -18.81 -35.65 2.73
C LYS A 712 -20.27 -35.30 2.46
#